data_AF-A0A2V7EIZ7-F1
#
_entry.id   AF-A0A2V7EIZ7-F1
#
_cell.length_a   1.000
_cell.length_b   1.000
_cell.length_c   1.000
_cell.angle_alpha   90.00
_cell.angle_beta   90.00
_cell.angle_gamma   90.00
#
_symmetry.space_group_name_H-M   'P 1'
#
loop_
_entity.id
_entity.type
_entity.pdbx_description
1 polymer ?
#
loop_
_entity_poly.entity_id
_entity_poly.type
_entity_poly.pdbx_seq_one_letter_code
_entity_poly.pdbx_strand_id
1 'polypeptide(L)'
;MGGHLMTIRTLKRSFALLLASLAPVVLSGGRTGAQVPPPAPTTLPPTSLKTVPVPKPDLTGVVRDEAAAIALGKALFWDMQLGSDGIQSCGSCHFHGGADNRLKNQVNPGTIHAATTFQVAGPNATLTPANFPLHRLANPDDRLSAVLFDADDVVSSQSVTLRKFNDVIPGQADENCTVTPDPIFNVGGVNVRRVQPRNTPTMINAIFTFRNFWDGRGNAIFNGVDGTGPRNPNARVLQVQPDGSVVPVAVAIFPASLASQAVPVLGSNFALACTGRTPNKVGKKMLSLAPLAKQWVDPTDSVLGPLARSRTTPGARGLTQSYVTLTQTAFDPKWWNSDKVVTFPAGVLTISAPTGAPLTTSQFTVMEQNFSLFFGLAIQLYETTLVADASLFDQAQLGLATLTPAQQDGLNTFQGSCSGTQCHSGPTFTAASTNNFGAGVEPIEQRQTAAGANAFHDGGFFNIGVRPTAEDLGVGGSNPAGVPLSFARRDFLGLAIPELATIQNPLPPIGPADVLAVDGSFKAPSLRNVELTGPYMHNGGMLTLDQVVEFYTRGGDFHEANAANLDARIAGVGRLVGSPTNRANVVAFLKTLTDDRVRFESAPFDHPQLFIPNGHPGDAAAVTNDGTGKATDTLVEVPASGAAGSCVGVDGTPNFACPVCGDNKVNQASEQCDGTDSVLCPGACRVNCTCPPAPTPAGPRCGDNLVNQASEQCDGTADAACPGRCRADCTCAPAPVCGDNAINQPSEQCDGTDSALCPGACRVDCTCPPPPGAPVGTVEADTFVNKATPARNFGTTTRLEVDASPVKQTLFRVSVSGVGARSVASAHLRLQVSTVTNSQSVSGGSIHRISSCAWDERTVTWNTRPAIDGPVLATLGAVALGQPIDFDVTSAIPGDGVYCFAIDGLSGDGVRYTSREAATGKPQLVLAAGGAGSTTPTTTTTLPAPTTTTTLPPTATPAGAVVADTYVQSDLATTNFGTKPQIFVDNGTATNPGTTGVQRSFLRVSVSGVGIKHVTGAHLKLQVASVTNSGSVAGGSIHAITSCSWSETAVTWNTQPTIDGPALATLGAVTAGQIVDFDVTPAIPGDGTYCFAIDTTSTDSAIYNSREGTGTRPALALQVVP
;
A
#
# COMPACT_ATOMS: atom_id res chain seq x y z
N MET A 1 -43.48 -60.17 -15.26
CA MET A 1 -44.79 -60.78 -14.97
C MET A 1 -45.01 -60.76 -13.47
N GLY A 2 -46.14 -60.19 -13.00
CA GLY A 2 -46.70 -60.28 -11.62
C GLY A 2 -45.82 -59.74 -10.49
N GLY A 3 -46.26 -59.02 -9.47
CA GLY A 3 -47.55 -58.81 -8.82
C GLY A 3 -47.18 -58.44 -7.37
N HIS A 4 -47.52 -57.25 -6.88
CA HIS A 4 -48.48 -57.03 -5.79
C HIS A 4 -48.25 -57.88 -4.52
N LEU A 5 -48.02 -57.25 -3.35
CA LEU A 5 -49.05 -56.90 -2.34
C LEU A 5 -48.46 -56.73 -0.91
N MET A 6 -48.95 -55.70 -0.20
CA MET A 6 -49.26 -55.62 1.26
C MET A 6 -48.12 -55.78 2.30
N THR A 7 -48.10 -55.10 3.44
CA THR A 7 -49.23 -54.89 4.38
C THR A 7 -48.89 -53.82 5.45
N ILE A 8 -49.88 -52.99 5.80
CA ILE A 8 -49.95 -52.17 7.03
C ILE A 8 -50.99 -52.80 7.97
N ARG A 9 -50.67 -52.90 9.28
CA ARG A 9 -51.60 -53.10 10.42
C ARG A 9 -51.02 -52.39 11.66
N THR A 10 -51.55 -51.25 12.12
CA THR A 10 -52.70 -50.96 13.03
C THR A 10 -52.45 -51.14 14.54
N LEU A 11 -52.73 -50.08 15.35
CA LEU A 11 -53.65 -50.01 16.54
C LEU A 11 -53.52 -48.60 17.20
N LYS A 12 -54.48 -47.67 17.13
CA LYS A 12 -55.75 -47.42 17.88
C LYS A 12 -55.64 -46.97 19.36
N ARG A 13 -56.21 -45.78 19.67
CA ARG A 13 -57.16 -45.37 20.76
C ARG A 13 -57.08 -43.84 20.97
N SER A 14 -58.11 -43.03 21.21
CA SER A 14 -59.58 -43.14 21.31
C SER A 14 -60.18 -41.73 21.18
N PHE A 15 -61.39 -41.64 20.63
CA PHE A 15 -62.21 -40.41 20.49
C PHE A 15 -63.19 -40.29 21.66
N ALA A 16 -63.49 -39.07 22.11
CA ALA A 16 -64.72 -38.75 22.85
C ALA A 16 -65.32 -37.43 22.30
N LEU A 17 -66.59 -37.51 21.89
CA LEU A 17 -67.43 -36.42 21.39
C LEU A 17 -67.97 -35.55 22.54
N LEU A 18 -68.15 -34.25 22.29
CA LEU A 18 -69.34 -33.52 22.75
C LEU A 18 -69.65 -32.33 21.82
N LEU A 19 -70.93 -32.20 21.46
CA LEU A 19 -71.52 -31.17 20.61
C LEU A 19 -72.00 -29.95 21.43
N ALA A 20 -71.85 -28.77 20.79
CA ALA A 20 -72.70 -27.57 20.81
C ALA A 20 -72.88 -26.73 22.10
N SER A 21 -72.36 -25.49 22.05
CA SER A 21 -73.06 -24.28 22.51
C SER A 21 -72.63 -23.05 21.70
N LEU A 22 -73.63 -22.28 21.24
CA LEU A 22 -73.52 -20.96 20.60
C LEU A 22 -73.43 -19.87 21.68
N ALA A 23 -72.41 -19.01 21.65
CA ALA A 23 -72.40 -17.67 22.27
C ALA A 23 -71.24 -16.80 21.72
N PRO A 24 -71.33 -15.46 21.76
CA PRO A 24 -70.78 -14.55 20.75
C PRO A 24 -69.35 -14.07 21.00
N VAL A 25 -68.78 -13.54 19.93
CA VAL A 25 -67.54 -12.75 19.80
C VAL A 25 -67.11 -12.04 21.10
N VAL A 26 -65.96 -12.44 21.64
CA VAL A 26 -65.15 -11.63 22.54
C VAL A 26 -63.75 -11.55 21.95
N LEU A 27 -63.34 -10.34 21.54
CA LEU A 27 -61.96 -10.02 21.19
C LEU A 27 -61.07 -10.36 22.39
N SER A 28 -60.21 -11.36 22.25
CA SER A 28 -59.05 -11.54 23.14
C SER A 28 -57.81 -11.70 22.28
N GLY A 29 -56.84 -10.82 22.56
CA GLY A 29 -55.70 -10.53 21.70
C GLY A 29 -54.85 -11.75 21.37
N GLY A 30 -54.55 -11.89 20.08
CA GLY A 30 -53.45 -12.71 19.62
C GLY A 30 -52.18 -12.25 20.33
N ARG A 31 -51.50 -13.18 21.00
CA ARG A 31 -50.15 -12.97 21.48
C ARG A 31 -49.27 -12.81 20.25
N THR A 32 -49.04 -11.56 19.87
CA THR A 32 -47.85 -11.15 19.13
C THR A 32 -46.66 -11.54 20.00
N GLY A 33 -46.04 -12.68 19.70
CA GLY A 33 -44.65 -12.87 20.06
C GLY A 33 -43.89 -11.76 19.35
N ALA A 34 -43.59 -10.69 20.06
CA ALA A 34 -42.67 -9.67 19.58
C ALA A 34 -41.34 -10.39 19.38
N GLN A 35 -41.03 -10.77 18.14
CA GLN A 35 -39.66 -10.94 17.73
C GLN A 35 -38.99 -9.61 18.02
N VAL A 36 -38.14 -9.60 19.03
CA VAL A 36 -37.16 -8.53 19.21
C VAL A 36 -36.47 -8.39 17.84
N PRO A 37 -36.51 -7.21 17.20
CA PRO A 37 -35.73 -7.00 15.99
C PRO A 37 -34.30 -7.41 16.30
N PRO A 38 -33.61 -8.19 15.44
CA PRO A 38 -32.19 -8.42 15.66
C PRO A 38 -31.53 -7.06 15.86
N PRO A 39 -30.62 -6.91 16.86
CA PRO A 39 -29.93 -5.64 17.06
C PRO A 39 -29.35 -5.21 15.72
N ALA A 40 -29.52 -3.93 15.38
CA ALA A 40 -28.91 -3.38 14.17
C ALA A 40 -27.44 -3.79 14.16
N PRO A 41 -26.92 -4.38 13.06
CA PRO A 41 -25.53 -4.82 13.03
C PRO A 41 -24.67 -3.61 13.35
N THR A 42 -23.94 -3.68 14.46
CA THR A 42 -22.92 -2.70 14.80
C THR A 42 -21.86 -2.81 13.73
N THR A 43 -21.94 -1.99 12.68
CA THR A 43 -20.90 -1.88 11.66
C THR A 43 -19.69 -1.26 12.32
N LEU A 44 -18.83 -2.10 12.90
CA LEU A 44 -17.50 -1.67 13.27
C LEU A 44 -16.81 -1.15 12.00
N PRO A 45 -16.17 0.04 12.02
CA PRO A 45 -15.41 0.50 10.88
C PRO A 45 -14.36 -0.56 10.51
N PRO A 46 -14.12 -0.82 9.20
CA PRO A 46 -13.12 -1.79 8.79
C PRO A 46 -11.76 -1.41 9.38
N THR A 47 -11.15 -2.34 10.11
CA THR A 47 -9.80 -2.18 10.68
C THR A 47 -8.74 -2.80 9.78
N SER A 48 -7.47 -2.68 10.17
CA SER A 48 -6.36 -3.36 9.48
C SER A 48 -6.55 -4.88 9.47
N LEU A 49 -6.18 -5.55 8.38
CA LEU A 49 -6.17 -7.02 8.30
C LEU A 49 -5.10 -7.63 9.20
N LYS A 50 -4.05 -6.87 9.54
CA LYS A 50 -2.93 -7.32 10.37
C LYS A 50 -3.35 -7.75 11.78
N THR A 51 -4.51 -7.29 12.24
CA THR A 51 -5.08 -7.67 13.54
C THR A 51 -5.96 -8.92 13.48
N VAL A 52 -6.17 -9.50 12.28
CA VAL A 52 -7.07 -10.63 12.08
C VAL A 52 -6.27 -11.94 12.03
N PRO A 53 -6.55 -12.91 12.91
CA PRO A 53 -5.91 -14.22 12.86
C PRO A 53 -6.21 -14.94 11.53
N VAL A 54 -5.17 -15.50 10.92
CA VAL A 54 -5.31 -16.36 9.73
C VAL A 54 -5.98 -17.68 10.16
N PRO A 55 -7.13 -18.06 9.55
CA PRO A 55 -7.83 -19.28 9.94
C PRO A 55 -7.08 -20.53 9.47
N LYS A 56 -6.39 -21.21 10.40
CA LYS A 56 -5.64 -22.44 10.13
C LYS A 56 -6.39 -23.69 10.64
N PRO A 57 -6.40 -24.81 9.89
CA PRO A 57 -6.93 -26.08 10.38
C PRO A 57 -6.03 -26.71 11.45
N ASP A 58 -6.60 -27.57 12.29
CA ASP A 58 -5.82 -28.52 13.07
C ASP A 58 -5.30 -29.62 12.14
N LEU A 59 -3.98 -29.73 12.05
CA LEU A 59 -3.27 -30.68 11.19
C LEU A 59 -2.52 -31.75 11.99
N THR A 60 -2.83 -31.88 13.28
CA THR A 60 -2.20 -32.86 14.17
C THR A 60 -2.33 -34.27 13.61
N GLY A 61 -1.20 -34.96 13.45
CA GLY A 61 -1.14 -36.29 12.87
C GLY A 61 -1.46 -36.34 11.36
N VAL A 62 -1.48 -35.20 10.66
CA VAL A 62 -1.56 -35.15 9.20
C VAL A 62 -0.28 -34.52 8.65
N VAL A 63 0.01 -33.30 9.06
CA VAL A 63 1.24 -32.57 8.73
C VAL A 63 2.15 -32.61 9.94
N ARG A 64 3.41 -33.00 9.73
CA ARG A 64 4.45 -33.04 10.77
C ARG A 64 5.46 -31.90 10.66
N ASP A 65 5.61 -31.33 9.46
CA ASP A 65 6.46 -30.17 9.18
C ASP A 65 5.70 -29.22 8.25
N GLU A 66 5.20 -28.12 8.83
CA GLU A 66 4.42 -27.11 8.11
C GLU A 66 5.29 -26.35 7.11
N ALA A 67 6.56 -26.08 7.41
CA ALA A 67 7.45 -25.35 6.51
C ALA A 67 7.77 -26.18 5.26
N ALA A 68 8.00 -27.49 5.41
CA ALA A 68 8.15 -28.40 4.28
C ALA A 68 6.87 -28.52 3.45
N ALA A 69 5.70 -28.50 4.09
CA ALA A 69 4.41 -28.52 3.39
C ALA A 69 4.16 -27.22 2.61
N ILE A 70 4.54 -26.06 3.16
CA ILE A 70 4.51 -24.76 2.47
C ILE A 70 5.45 -24.78 1.26
N ALA A 71 6.69 -25.28 1.41
CA ALA A 71 7.64 -25.40 0.30
C ALA A 71 7.13 -26.33 -0.80
N LEU A 72 6.54 -27.48 -0.42
CA LEU A 72 5.88 -28.38 -1.36
C LEU A 72 4.71 -27.68 -2.09
N GLY A 73 3.90 -26.92 -1.36
CA GLY A 73 2.77 -26.17 -1.88
C GLY A 73 3.20 -25.12 -2.90
N LYS A 74 4.17 -24.27 -2.55
CA LYS A 74 4.74 -23.26 -3.45
C LYS A 74 5.33 -23.92 -4.69
N ALA A 75 6.09 -25.00 -4.53
CA ALA A 75 6.64 -25.73 -5.68
C ALA A 75 5.53 -26.26 -6.61
N LEU A 76 4.49 -26.90 -6.07
CA LEU A 76 3.37 -27.44 -6.87
C LEU A 76 2.52 -26.36 -7.53
N PHE A 77 2.29 -25.22 -6.85
CA PHE A 77 1.48 -24.12 -7.36
C PHE A 77 2.10 -23.52 -8.63
N TRP A 78 3.42 -23.33 -8.61
CA TRP A 78 4.14 -22.70 -9.70
C TRP A 78 4.61 -23.69 -10.78
N ASP A 79 4.69 -25.00 -10.53
CA ASP A 79 5.26 -25.96 -11.50
C ASP A 79 4.44 -26.11 -12.79
N MET A 80 5.01 -25.66 -13.91
CA MET A 80 4.44 -25.79 -15.26
C MET A 80 4.21 -27.24 -15.67
N GLN A 81 4.92 -28.19 -15.05
CA GLN A 81 4.77 -29.61 -15.30
C GLN A 81 3.46 -30.18 -14.72
N LEU A 82 2.70 -29.41 -13.92
CA LEU A 82 1.43 -29.86 -13.35
C LEU A 82 0.34 -30.03 -14.43
N GLY A 83 0.32 -29.17 -15.45
CA GLY A 83 -0.61 -29.23 -16.57
C GLY A 83 -0.37 -30.45 -17.46
N SER A 84 -1.42 -30.97 -18.11
CA SER A 84 -1.30 -32.09 -19.05
C SER A 84 -0.50 -31.76 -20.32
N ASP A 85 -0.32 -30.48 -20.63
CA ASP A 85 0.54 -29.96 -21.70
C ASP A 85 1.96 -29.61 -21.22
N GLY A 86 2.29 -29.89 -19.96
CA GLY A 86 3.58 -29.53 -19.37
C GLY A 86 3.91 -28.04 -19.42
N ILE A 87 2.93 -27.16 -19.66
CA ILE A 87 3.08 -25.71 -19.76
C ILE A 87 2.24 -25.03 -18.68
N GLN A 88 0.99 -25.47 -18.50
CA GLN A 88 0.05 -24.80 -17.59
C GLN A 88 0.30 -25.15 -16.11
N SER A 89 0.36 -24.13 -15.24
CA SER A 89 0.41 -24.24 -13.78
C SER A 89 -0.75 -23.47 -13.11
N CYS A 90 -0.87 -23.53 -11.77
CA CYS A 90 -1.78 -22.64 -11.05
C CYS A 90 -1.37 -21.17 -11.27
N GLY A 91 -0.07 -20.88 -11.12
CA GLY A 91 0.49 -19.55 -11.36
C GLY A 91 0.23 -19.01 -12.76
N SER A 92 0.04 -19.86 -13.78
CA SER A 92 -0.27 -19.41 -15.15
C SER A 92 -1.58 -18.63 -15.30
N CYS A 93 -2.54 -18.83 -14.40
CA CYS A 93 -3.80 -18.06 -14.33
C CYS A 93 -3.84 -17.08 -13.16
N HIS A 94 -2.83 -17.08 -12.28
CA HIS A 94 -2.79 -16.34 -11.03
C HIS A 94 -1.48 -15.55 -10.86
N PHE A 95 -0.85 -15.13 -11.97
CA PHE A 95 0.47 -14.48 -11.96
C PHE A 95 0.40 -12.98 -11.67
N HIS A 96 -0.68 -12.28 -12.07
CA HIS A 96 -0.76 -10.83 -11.95
C HIS A 96 -1.61 -10.42 -10.75
N GLY A 97 -0.99 -10.07 -9.62
CA GLY A 97 -1.72 -9.76 -8.37
C GLY A 97 -2.61 -10.93 -7.90
N GLY A 98 -2.24 -12.15 -8.27
CA GLY A 98 -3.02 -13.37 -8.04
C GLY A 98 -4.15 -13.62 -9.04
N ALA A 99 -4.29 -12.80 -10.09
CA ALA A 99 -5.31 -12.92 -11.13
C ALA A 99 -4.66 -13.01 -12.52
N ASP A 100 -5.47 -12.80 -13.56
CA ASP A 100 -5.07 -12.87 -14.96
C ASP A 100 -5.53 -11.64 -15.73
N ASN A 101 -4.56 -10.84 -16.19
CA ASN A 101 -4.80 -9.61 -16.94
C ASN A 101 -4.52 -9.76 -18.45
N ARG A 102 -4.29 -11.00 -18.93
CA ARG A 102 -4.07 -11.24 -20.37
C ARG A 102 -5.29 -10.75 -21.16
N LEU A 103 -5.07 -10.36 -22.42
CA LEU A 103 -6.11 -9.86 -23.31
C LEU A 103 -6.34 -10.74 -24.55
N LYS A 104 -5.39 -11.63 -24.86
CA LYS A 104 -5.48 -12.50 -26.03
C LYS A 104 -6.00 -13.87 -25.67
N ASN A 105 -6.98 -14.34 -26.46
CA ASN A 105 -7.65 -15.62 -26.26
C ASN A 105 -8.33 -15.75 -24.88
N GLN A 106 -9.13 -14.75 -24.48
CA GLN A 106 -9.68 -14.66 -23.11
C GLN A 106 -11.20 -14.73 -23.05
N VAL A 107 -11.89 -15.05 -24.15
CA VAL A 107 -13.36 -15.09 -24.18
C VAL A 107 -13.86 -16.53 -24.06
N ASN A 108 -14.86 -16.75 -23.23
CA ASN A 108 -15.69 -17.96 -23.20
C ASN A 108 -17.13 -17.55 -23.58
N PRO A 109 -17.81 -18.26 -24.48
CA PRO A 109 -19.10 -17.82 -25.01
C PRO A 109 -20.29 -18.13 -24.11
N GLY A 110 -20.10 -18.22 -22.77
CA GLY A 110 -21.20 -18.60 -21.88
C GLY A 110 -21.43 -20.12 -21.76
N THR A 111 -20.37 -20.92 -21.70
CA THR A 111 -20.51 -22.40 -21.66
C THR A 111 -21.25 -22.94 -20.42
N ILE A 112 -21.43 -22.16 -19.35
CA ILE A 112 -22.20 -22.57 -18.15
C ILE A 112 -23.70 -22.73 -18.47
N HIS A 113 -24.28 -21.84 -19.27
CA HIS A 113 -25.67 -21.96 -19.79
C HIS A 113 -25.72 -22.54 -21.20
N ALA A 114 -24.71 -23.33 -21.56
CA ALA A 114 -24.61 -24.06 -22.82
C ALA A 114 -24.60 -23.19 -24.09
N ALA A 115 -24.21 -21.92 -23.97
CA ALA A 115 -23.96 -21.09 -25.14
C ALA A 115 -22.65 -21.51 -25.84
N THR A 116 -22.64 -21.32 -27.17
CA THR A 116 -21.58 -21.82 -28.06
C THR A 116 -21.09 -20.77 -29.05
N THR A 117 -21.71 -19.59 -29.06
CA THR A 117 -21.44 -18.52 -30.03
C THR A 117 -20.79 -17.35 -29.31
N PHE A 118 -19.63 -16.92 -29.77
CA PHE A 118 -18.92 -15.76 -29.25
C PHE A 118 -19.57 -14.47 -29.75
N GLN A 119 -19.85 -13.54 -28.85
CA GLN A 119 -20.53 -12.28 -29.14
C GLN A 119 -19.59 -11.07 -29.05
N VAL A 120 -18.59 -11.13 -28.17
CA VAL A 120 -17.62 -10.07 -27.89
C VAL A 120 -16.45 -10.15 -28.83
N ALA A 121 -15.82 -11.33 -28.90
CA ALA A 121 -14.70 -11.60 -29.77
C ALA A 121 -14.52 -13.11 -29.96
N GLY A 122 -14.14 -13.53 -31.17
CA GLY A 122 -13.87 -14.92 -31.47
C GLY A 122 -12.65 -15.49 -30.73
N PRO A 123 -12.44 -16.81 -30.77
CA PRO A 123 -11.26 -17.44 -30.18
C PRO A 123 -9.97 -16.82 -30.72
N ASN A 124 -8.93 -16.72 -29.89
CA ASN A 124 -7.65 -16.09 -30.21
C ASN A 124 -7.67 -14.57 -30.55
N ALA A 125 -8.81 -13.90 -30.47
CA ALA A 125 -8.88 -12.44 -30.57
C ALA A 125 -8.13 -11.74 -29.42
N THR A 126 -7.65 -10.52 -29.68
CA THR A 126 -7.11 -9.62 -28.66
C THR A 126 -8.20 -8.64 -28.25
N LEU A 127 -8.56 -8.63 -26.97
CA LEU A 127 -9.51 -7.68 -26.41
C LEU A 127 -8.93 -6.27 -26.32
N THR A 128 -9.80 -5.28 -26.50
CA THR A 128 -9.48 -3.85 -26.40
C THR A 128 -10.48 -3.17 -25.46
N PRO A 129 -10.20 -1.94 -24.97
CA PRO A 129 -11.16 -1.20 -24.15
C PRO A 129 -12.55 -1.04 -24.80
N ALA A 130 -12.64 -1.02 -26.13
CA ALA A 130 -13.90 -0.90 -26.86
C ALA A 130 -14.83 -2.11 -26.73
N ASN A 131 -14.29 -3.27 -26.31
CA ASN A 131 -15.07 -4.48 -26.03
C ASN A 131 -15.80 -4.39 -24.68
N PHE A 132 -15.49 -3.42 -23.83
CA PHE A 132 -16.04 -3.29 -22.47
C PHE A 132 -16.89 -2.03 -22.30
N PRO A 133 -17.83 -2.03 -21.34
CA PRO A 133 -18.32 -3.20 -20.61
C PRO A 133 -19.12 -4.16 -21.53
N LEU A 134 -19.33 -5.39 -21.09
CA LEU A 134 -20.11 -6.39 -21.85
C LEU A 134 -21.61 -6.10 -21.89
N HIS A 135 -22.08 -5.22 -21.00
CA HIS A 135 -23.41 -4.63 -21.03
C HIS A 135 -23.27 -3.11 -21.10
N ARG A 136 -23.64 -2.49 -22.22
CA ARG A 136 -23.55 -1.04 -22.44
C ARG A 136 -24.92 -0.42 -22.63
N LEU A 137 -25.15 0.62 -21.85
CA LEU A 137 -26.35 1.44 -21.85
C LEU A 137 -26.10 2.76 -22.58
N ALA A 138 -27.14 3.33 -23.18
CA ALA A 138 -27.08 4.64 -23.84
C ALA A 138 -26.86 5.76 -22.83
N ASN A 139 -27.44 5.64 -21.64
CA ASN A 139 -27.09 6.41 -20.47
C ASN A 139 -26.52 5.48 -19.38
N PRO A 140 -25.21 5.50 -19.11
CA PRO A 140 -24.59 4.61 -18.15
C PRO A 140 -25.08 4.75 -16.69
N ASP A 141 -25.68 5.89 -16.33
CA ASP A 141 -26.26 6.10 -14.99
C ASP A 141 -27.74 5.69 -14.87
N ASP A 142 -28.38 5.30 -15.98
CA ASP A 142 -29.80 4.91 -16.01
C ASP A 142 -29.96 3.50 -16.57
N ARG A 143 -30.24 2.54 -15.66
CA ARG A 143 -30.48 1.13 -16.01
C ARG A 143 -31.68 0.91 -16.92
N LEU A 144 -32.61 1.86 -17.03
CA LEU A 144 -33.77 1.78 -17.92
C LEU A 144 -33.50 2.39 -19.31
N SER A 145 -32.30 2.92 -19.53
CA SER A 145 -31.93 3.48 -20.83
C SER A 145 -31.72 2.40 -21.88
N ALA A 146 -31.68 2.81 -23.16
CA ALA A 146 -31.55 1.87 -24.26
C ALA A 146 -30.24 1.07 -24.19
N VAL A 147 -30.31 -0.25 -24.35
CA VAL A 147 -29.13 -1.12 -24.42
C VAL A 147 -28.47 -0.96 -25.78
N LEU A 148 -27.20 -0.54 -25.80
CA LEU A 148 -26.38 -0.38 -27.00
C LEU A 148 -25.64 -1.66 -27.37
N PHE A 149 -25.26 -2.46 -26.38
CA PHE A 149 -24.54 -3.72 -26.54
C PHE A 149 -24.78 -4.60 -25.33
N ASP A 150 -25.00 -5.89 -25.56
CA ASP A 150 -25.13 -6.89 -24.50
C ASP A 150 -24.48 -8.18 -24.96
N ALA A 151 -23.66 -8.77 -24.09
CA ALA A 151 -23.09 -10.09 -24.31
C ALA A 151 -23.08 -10.95 -23.04
N ASP A 152 -23.42 -12.23 -23.21
CA ASP A 152 -23.36 -13.28 -22.16
C ASP A 152 -22.00 -13.98 -22.09
N ASP A 153 -21.06 -13.56 -22.94
CA ASP A 153 -19.67 -13.97 -22.92
C ASP A 153 -19.01 -13.67 -21.55
N VAL A 154 -17.99 -14.46 -21.24
CA VAL A 154 -17.16 -14.35 -20.04
C VAL A 154 -15.72 -14.07 -20.45
N VAL A 155 -15.10 -13.06 -19.83
CA VAL A 155 -13.67 -12.79 -19.97
C VAL A 155 -12.89 -13.43 -18.83
N SER A 156 -12.04 -14.40 -19.16
CA SER A 156 -11.28 -15.18 -18.18
C SER A 156 -10.03 -15.81 -18.79
N SER A 157 -9.27 -16.49 -17.94
CA SER A 157 -8.03 -17.18 -18.24
C SER A 157 -8.17 -18.29 -19.26
N GLN A 158 -7.25 -18.27 -20.23
CA GLN A 158 -6.96 -19.41 -21.09
C GLN A 158 -6.25 -20.54 -20.35
N SER A 159 -6.58 -21.76 -20.75
CA SER A 159 -6.19 -23.02 -20.14
C SER A 159 -5.57 -23.95 -21.19
N VAL A 160 -5.70 -25.27 -21.04
CA VAL A 160 -5.25 -26.30 -21.97
C VAL A 160 -6.18 -26.39 -23.18
N THR A 161 -5.65 -26.93 -24.28
CA THR A 161 -6.44 -27.33 -25.45
C THR A 161 -7.26 -28.59 -25.15
N LEU A 162 -8.44 -28.73 -25.77
CA LEU A 162 -9.29 -29.90 -25.56
C LEU A 162 -8.61 -31.18 -26.08
N ARG A 163 -8.37 -32.11 -25.16
CA ARG A 163 -7.78 -33.42 -25.43
C ARG A 163 -8.38 -34.48 -24.51
N LYS A 164 -8.35 -35.74 -24.93
CA LYS A 164 -8.69 -36.91 -24.12
C LYS A 164 -7.43 -37.44 -23.43
N PHE A 165 -7.49 -37.63 -22.12
CA PHE A 165 -6.41 -38.25 -21.37
C PHE A 165 -6.33 -39.75 -21.70
N ASN A 166 -5.14 -40.24 -22.08
CA ASN A 166 -4.88 -41.67 -22.27
C ASN A 166 -4.14 -42.23 -21.06
N ASP A 167 -2.97 -41.65 -20.74
CA ASP A 167 -2.17 -42.01 -19.57
C ASP A 167 -1.10 -40.95 -19.26
N VAL A 168 -0.41 -41.11 -18.13
CA VAL A 168 0.83 -40.39 -17.83
C VAL A 168 2.03 -41.07 -18.50
N ILE A 169 3.08 -40.30 -18.76
CA ILE A 169 4.37 -40.80 -19.20
C ILE A 169 5.36 -40.54 -18.05
N PRO A 170 5.74 -41.56 -17.25
CA PRO A 170 6.65 -41.36 -16.12
C PRO A 170 7.95 -40.66 -16.54
N GLY A 171 8.38 -39.66 -15.76
CA GLY A 171 9.54 -38.84 -16.06
C GLY A 171 9.33 -37.77 -17.14
N GLN A 172 8.12 -37.58 -17.67
CA GLN A 172 7.81 -36.50 -18.61
C GLN A 172 6.74 -35.53 -18.07
N ALA A 173 6.92 -34.26 -18.42
CA ALA A 173 5.99 -33.19 -18.08
C ALA A 173 4.72 -33.23 -18.94
N ASP A 174 4.82 -33.64 -20.19
CA ASP A 174 3.68 -33.84 -21.07
C ASP A 174 2.99 -35.17 -20.78
N GLU A 175 1.66 -35.16 -20.79
CA GLU A 175 0.87 -36.38 -20.65
C GLU A 175 0.51 -36.94 -22.03
N ASN A 176 0.30 -38.26 -22.09
CA ASN A 176 -0.21 -38.89 -23.29
C ASN A 176 -1.69 -38.56 -23.43
N CYS A 177 -2.00 -37.60 -24.31
CA CYS A 177 -3.36 -37.21 -24.62
C CYS A 177 -3.62 -37.24 -26.12
N THR A 178 -4.84 -37.64 -26.50
CA THR A 178 -5.33 -37.60 -27.87
C THR A 178 -6.06 -36.28 -28.14
N VAL A 179 -5.76 -35.60 -29.24
CA VAL A 179 -6.48 -34.39 -29.65
C VAL A 179 -7.93 -34.76 -30.02
N THR A 180 -8.88 -34.05 -29.42
CA THR A 180 -10.30 -34.17 -29.74
C THR A 180 -10.76 -32.83 -30.31
N PRO A 181 -11.37 -32.78 -31.51
CA PRO A 181 -11.87 -31.51 -32.07
C PRO A 181 -12.74 -30.77 -31.05
N ASP A 182 -12.42 -29.51 -30.78
CA ASP A 182 -13.21 -28.65 -29.92
C ASP A 182 -14.25 -27.90 -30.76
N PRO A 183 -15.55 -28.14 -30.57
CA PRO A 183 -16.58 -27.49 -31.37
C PRO A 183 -16.72 -25.98 -31.10
N ILE A 184 -16.16 -25.49 -29.98
CA ILE A 184 -16.31 -24.11 -29.52
C ILE A 184 -14.97 -23.37 -29.64
N PHE A 185 -13.92 -23.93 -29.05
CA PHE A 185 -12.60 -23.30 -28.98
C PHE A 185 -11.70 -23.75 -30.14
N ASN A 186 -12.03 -23.32 -31.36
CA ASN A 186 -11.23 -23.56 -32.55
C ASN A 186 -11.21 -22.35 -33.50
N VAL A 187 -10.15 -22.24 -34.31
CA VAL A 187 -10.05 -21.30 -35.43
C VAL A 187 -9.76 -22.11 -36.69
N GLY A 188 -10.67 -22.09 -37.66
CA GLY A 188 -10.52 -22.87 -38.90
C GLY A 188 -10.40 -24.39 -38.66
N GLY A 189 -11.05 -24.93 -37.61
CA GLY A 189 -10.97 -26.34 -37.25
C GLY A 189 -9.69 -26.75 -36.48
N VAL A 190 -8.84 -25.78 -36.14
CA VAL A 190 -7.65 -25.98 -35.31
C VAL A 190 -7.99 -25.62 -33.87
N ASN A 191 -7.80 -26.53 -32.93
CA ASN A 191 -8.11 -26.29 -31.53
C ASN A 191 -7.21 -25.19 -30.94
N VAL A 192 -7.82 -24.19 -30.33
CA VAL A 192 -7.13 -23.19 -29.50
C VAL A 192 -7.31 -23.51 -28.03
N ARG A 193 -6.60 -22.80 -27.15
CA ARG A 193 -6.75 -22.98 -25.70
C ARG A 193 -8.15 -22.61 -25.25
N ARG A 194 -8.76 -23.46 -24.40
CA ARG A 194 -10.09 -23.21 -23.84
C ARG A 194 -10.01 -22.12 -22.79
N VAL A 195 -11.09 -21.36 -22.62
CA VAL A 195 -11.16 -20.28 -21.64
C VAL A 195 -12.12 -20.66 -20.50
N GLN A 196 -11.78 -20.32 -19.26
CA GLN A 196 -12.64 -20.63 -18.11
C GLN A 196 -14.02 -19.96 -18.21
N PRO A 197 -15.08 -20.63 -17.72
CA PRO A 197 -16.45 -20.12 -17.83
C PRO A 197 -16.83 -19.08 -16.76
N ARG A 198 -15.90 -18.72 -15.88
CA ARG A 198 -16.00 -17.57 -14.97
C ARG A 198 -14.65 -16.88 -14.93
N ASN A 199 -14.64 -15.58 -14.70
CA ASN A 199 -13.43 -14.81 -14.48
C ASN A 199 -12.59 -15.41 -13.33
N THR A 200 -11.27 -15.38 -13.48
CA THR A 200 -10.34 -15.98 -12.52
C THR A 200 -10.05 -14.98 -11.41
N PRO A 201 -10.51 -15.21 -10.16
CA PRO A 201 -10.33 -14.26 -9.08
C PRO A 201 -8.90 -14.28 -8.54
N THR A 202 -8.52 -13.26 -7.77
CA THR A 202 -7.28 -13.30 -6.99
C THR A 202 -7.31 -14.42 -5.93
N MET A 203 -6.16 -15.08 -5.74
CA MET A 203 -5.95 -16.03 -4.63
C MET A 203 -5.37 -15.37 -3.37
N ILE A 204 -4.89 -14.12 -3.44
CA ILE A 204 -4.38 -13.41 -2.26
C ILE A 204 -5.52 -13.21 -1.26
N ASN A 205 -5.25 -13.42 0.02
CA ASN A 205 -6.24 -13.38 1.11
C ASN A 205 -7.38 -14.41 1.00
N ALA A 206 -7.33 -15.37 0.05
CA ALA A 206 -8.38 -16.36 -0.12
C ALA A 206 -8.54 -17.30 1.10
N ILE A 207 -7.50 -17.41 1.94
CA ILE A 207 -7.54 -18.16 3.21
C ILE A 207 -8.64 -17.67 4.16
N PHE A 208 -8.98 -16.38 4.12
CA PHE A 208 -10.05 -15.86 4.95
C PHE A 208 -11.44 -16.29 4.47
N THR A 209 -11.58 -16.84 3.27
CA THR A 209 -12.88 -17.23 2.71
C THR A 209 -13.37 -18.58 3.25
N PHE A 210 -14.61 -18.62 3.74
CA PHE A 210 -15.20 -19.84 4.30
C PHE A 210 -15.47 -20.93 3.25
N ARG A 211 -15.99 -20.57 2.07
CA ARG A 211 -16.18 -21.46 0.92
C ARG A 211 -15.61 -20.83 -0.34
N ASN A 212 -14.69 -21.51 -1.02
CA ASN A 212 -13.98 -20.98 -2.17
C ASN A 212 -14.69 -21.29 -3.51
N PHE A 213 -14.21 -20.63 -4.59
CA PHE A 213 -14.91 -20.35 -5.86
C PHE A 213 -16.03 -19.30 -5.77
N TRP A 214 -16.41 -18.73 -6.91
CA TRP A 214 -17.51 -17.76 -7.02
C TRP A 214 -18.86 -18.29 -6.53
N ASP A 215 -19.12 -19.60 -6.66
CA ASP A 215 -20.36 -20.27 -6.23
C ASP A 215 -20.21 -21.04 -4.91
N GLY A 216 -19.07 -20.94 -4.24
CA GLY A 216 -18.84 -21.60 -2.95
C GLY A 216 -18.77 -23.13 -3.01
N ARG A 217 -18.56 -23.73 -4.19
CA ARG A 217 -18.47 -25.19 -4.31
C ARG A 217 -17.23 -25.80 -3.65
N GLY A 218 -16.21 -25.00 -3.35
CA GLY A 218 -15.03 -25.41 -2.58
C GLY A 218 -15.40 -25.50 -1.11
N ASN A 219 -15.67 -26.71 -0.64
CA ASN A 219 -16.24 -26.97 0.68
C ASN A 219 -15.31 -26.52 1.83
N ALA A 220 -15.86 -25.90 2.88
CA ALA A 220 -15.11 -25.50 4.07
C ALA A 220 -14.42 -26.67 4.80
N ILE A 221 -14.92 -27.89 4.64
CA ILE A 221 -14.35 -29.12 5.18
C ILE A 221 -13.74 -29.93 4.03
N PHE A 222 -12.43 -30.18 4.09
CA PHE A 222 -11.73 -31.00 3.09
C PHE A 222 -11.77 -32.48 3.47
N ASN A 223 -12.08 -33.34 2.50
CA ASN A 223 -12.22 -34.80 2.68
C ASN A 223 -11.00 -35.62 2.21
N GLY A 224 -9.91 -34.95 1.81
CA GLY A 224 -8.67 -35.60 1.34
C GLY A 224 -8.69 -36.12 -0.10
N VAL A 225 -9.85 -36.15 -0.76
CA VAL A 225 -10.05 -36.80 -2.08
C VAL A 225 -10.55 -35.83 -3.15
N ASP A 226 -11.49 -34.95 -2.80
CA ASP A 226 -12.12 -34.00 -3.71
C ASP A 226 -12.57 -32.71 -3.00
N GLY A 227 -13.20 -31.80 -3.76
CA GLY A 227 -13.64 -30.50 -3.27
C GLY A 227 -15.01 -30.45 -2.59
N THR A 228 -15.74 -31.57 -2.51
CA THR A 228 -17.13 -31.60 -2.04
C THR A 228 -17.28 -31.81 -0.54
N GLY A 229 -16.18 -32.13 0.16
CA GLY A 229 -16.15 -32.33 1.60
C GLY A 229 -17.03 -33.49 2.06
N PRO A 230 -17.74 -33.37 3.20
CA PRO A 230 -18.65 -34.41 3.72
C PRO A 230 -19.81 -34.77 2.77
N ARG A 231 -20.05 -33.98 1.71
CA ARG A 231 -21.08 -34.26 0.71
C ARG A 231 -20.73 -35.45 -0.18
N ASN A 232 -19.47 -35.87 -0.22
CA ASN A 232 -19.08 -37.18 -0.77
C ASN A 232 -18.88 -38.18 0.38
N PRO A 233 -19.87 -39.05 0.69
CA PRO A 233 -19.76 -40.03 1.76
C PRO A 233 -18.77 -41.16 1.45
N ASN A 234 -18.31 -41.28 0.19
CA ASN A 234 -17.39 -42.31 -0.29
C ASN A 234 -15.93 -41.85 -0.34
N ALA A 235 -15.64 -40.59 -0.03
CA ALA A 235 -14.27 -40.06 -0.01
C ALA A 235 -13.44 -40.80 1.05
N ARG A 236 -12.45 -41.57 0.62
CA ARG A 236 -11.53 -42.31 1.50
C ARG A 236 -10.09 -42.12 1.01
N VAL A 237 -9.21 -41.77 1.95
CA VAL A 237 -7.75 -41.81 1.80
C VAL A 237 -7.22 -43.09 2.43
N LEU A 238 -6.02 -43.52 2.08
CA LEU A 238 -5.40 -44.72 2.62
C LEU A 238 -4.54 -44.39 3.85
N GLN A 239 -4.70 -45.14 4.94
CA GLN A 239 -3.89 -45.01 6.14
C GLN A 239 -3.13 -46.30 6.42
N VAL A 240 -1.83 -46.17 6.65
CA VAL A 240 -0.95 -47.24 7.11
C VAL A 240 -1.12 -47.40 8.62
N GLN A 241 -1.46 -48.60 9.06
CA GLN A 241 -1.63 -48.96 10.46
C GLN A 241 -0.29 -49.36 11.10
N PRO A 242 -0.18 -49.36 12.44
CA PRO A 242 1.04 -49.79 13.13
C PRO A 242 1.49 -51.23 12.82
N ASP A 243 0.56 -52.10 12.40
CA ASP A 243 0.84 -53.48 11.98
C ASP A 243 1.29 -53.59 10.50
N GLY A 244 1.41 -52.47 9.79
CA GLY A 244 1.78 -52.41 8.38
C GLY A 244 0.63 -52.67 7.40
N SER A 245 -0.59 -52.93 7.88
CA SER A 245 -1.78 -53.00 7.04
C SER A 245 -2.17 -51.61 6.51
N VAL A 246 -2.85 -51.56 5.36
CA VAL A 246 -3.31 -50.30 4.76
C VAL A 246 -4.83 -50.34 4.66
N VAL A 247 -5.50 -49.37 5.27
CA VAL A 247 -6.95 -49.32 5.37
C VAL A 247 -7.49 -48.00 4.83
N PRO A 248 -8.62 -48.01 4.10
CA PRO A 248 -9.29 -46.78 3.67
C PRO A 248 -9.99 -46.11 4.87
N VAL A 249 -9.72 -44.81 5.08
CA VAL A 249 -10.29 -44.01 6.17
C VAL A 249 -10.91 -42.72 5.62
N ALA A 250 -11.94 -42.21 6.29
CA ALA A 250 -12.49 -40.89 6.02
C ALA A 250 -11.67 -39.85 6.80
N VAL A 251 -11.42 -38.69 6.18
CA VAL A 251 -10.85 -37.52 6.85
C VAL A 251 -11.80 -36.34 6.70
N ALA A 252 -11.78 -35.44 7.68
CA ALA A 252 -12.56 -34.21 7.68
C ALA A 252 -11.69 -33.12 8.32
N ILE A 253 -11.17 -32.23 7.50
CA ILE A 253 -10.23 -31.18 7.92
C ILE A 253 -10.93 -29.83 7.77
N PHE A 254 -10.94 -29.03 8.84
CA PHE A 254 -11.63 -27.74 8.90
C PHE A 254 -10.80 -26.72 9.69
N PRO A 255 -10.75 -25.44 9.26
CA PRO A 255 -11.17 -24.92 7.96
C PRO A 255 -10.20 -25.31 6.83
N ALA A 256 -10.71 -25.83 5.71
CA ALA A 256 -9.89 -26.27 4.59
C ALA A 256 -10.51 -26.04 3.19
N SER A 257 -11.12 -24.87 2.98
CA SER A 257 -11.77 -24.52 1.73
C SER A 257 -10.82 -24.39 0.53
N LEU A 258 -9.57 -23.99 0.77
CA LEU A 258 -8.54 -23.89 -0.28
C LEU A 258 -8.08 -25.28 -0.74
N ALA A 259 -7.89 -26.23 0.17
CA ALA A 259 -7.61 -27.61 -0.21
C ALA A 259 -8.77 -28.22 -1.04
N SER A 260 -10.01 -27.94 -0.64
CA SER A 260 -11.20 -28.32 -1.41
C SER A 260 -11.30 -27.62 -2.77
N GLN A 261 -10.78 -26.39 -2.90
CA GLN A 261 -10.74 -25.65 -4.16
C GLN A 261 -9.67 -26.21 -5.11
N ALA A 262 -8.50 -26.58 -4.59
CA ALA A 262 -7.33 -26.92 -5.40
C ALA A 262 -7.48 -28.28 -6.09
N VAL A 263 -8.00 -29.30 -5.41
CA VAL A 263 -8.01 -30.68 -5.92
C VAL A 263 -8.84 -30.85 -7.21
N PRO A 264 -10.08 -30.31 -7.34
CA PRO A 264 -10.85 -30.44 -8.57
C PRO A 264 -10.18 -29.85 -9.83
N VAL A 265 -9.30 -28.86 -9.66
CA VAL A 265 -8.56 -28.21 -10.75
C VAL A 265 -7.66 -29.21 -11.49
N LEU A 266 -7.15 -30.22 -10.77
CA LEU A 266 -6.31 -31.27 -11.33
C LEU A 266 -7.01 -32.13 -12.40
N GLY A 267 -8.35 -32.22 -12.38
CA GLY A 267 -9.12 -32.99 -13.35
C GLY A 267 -9.84 -32.14 -14.41
N SER A 268 -9.74 -30.81 -14.33
CA SER A 268 -10.55 -29.91 -15.17
C SER A 268 -9.90 -29.62 -16.53
N ASN A 269 -10.65 -29.86 -17.60
CA ASN A 269 -10.29 -29.51 -18.99
C ASN A 269 -10.54 -28.04 -19.35
N PHE A 270 -10.92 -27.25 -18.36
CA PHE A 270 -10.90 -25.78 -18.40
C PHE A 270 -9.83 -25.20 -17.48
N ALA A 271 -9.00 -26.03 -16.83
CA ALA A 271 -7.91 -25.56 -15.99
C ALA A 271 -6.54 -26.17 -16.33
N LEU A 272 -6.31 -27.45 -16.03
CA LEU A 272 -4.98 -28.06 -16.12
C LEU A 272 -4.94 -29.38 -16.90
N ALA A 273 -6.09 -29.96 -17.21
CA ALA A 273 -6.15 -31.39 -17.49
C ALA A 273 -6.67 -31.74 -18.89
N CYS A 274 -6.11 -32.78 -19.49
CA CYS A 274 -6.84 -33.54 -20.49
C CYS A 274 -8.07 -34.20 -19.84
N THR A 275 -9.15 -34.33 -20.61
CA THR A 275 -10.42 -34.88 -20.13
C THR A 275 -10.24 -36.32 -19.64
N GLY A 276 -10.61 -36.59 -18.38
CA GLY A 276 -10.54 -37.93 -17.76
C GLY A 276 -9.33 -38.17 -16.85
N ARG A 277 -8.47 -37.17 -16.62
CA ARG A 277 -7.33 -37.27 -15.69
C ARG A 277 -7.79 -37.36 -14.23
N THR A 278 -7.12 -38.20 -13.43
CA THR A 278 -7.43 -38.41 -12.00
C THR A 278 -6.26 -37.96 -11.09
N PRO A 279 -6.51 -37.55 -9.83
CA PRO A 279 -5.46 -37.07 -8.93
C PRO A 279 -4.33 -38.07 -8.66
N ASN A 280 -4.62 -39.37 -8.58
CA ASN A 280 -3.59 -40.40 -8.39
C ASN A 280 -2.67 -40.55 -9.61
N LYS A 281 -3.18 -40.32 -10.83
CA LYS A 281 -2.36 -40.20 -12.04
C LYS A 281 -1.47 -38.96 -11.98
N VAL A 282 -1.98 -37.83 -11.48
CA VAL A 282 -1.15 -36.65 -11.23
C VAL A 282 -0.04 -36.96 -10.23
N GLY A 283 -0.33 -37.68 -9.14
CA GLY A 283 0.69 -38.16 -8.20
C GLY A 283 1.74 -39.04 -8.87
N LYS A 284 1.31 -40.01 -9.70
CA LYS A 284 2.20 -40.89 -10.47
C LYS A 284 3.18 -40.10 -11.34
N LYS A 285 2.71 -39.01 -11.94
CA LYS A 285 3.51 -38.10 -12.75
C LYS A 285 4.43 -37.25 -11.88
N MET A 286 3.88 -36.42 -11.01
CA MET A 286 4.63 -35.41 -10.26
C MET A 286 5.71 -36.03 -9.38
N LEU A 287 5.43 -37.15 -8.71
CA LEU A 287 6.43 -37.83 -7.86
C LEU A 287 7.61 -38.42 -8.66
N SER A 288 7.47 -38.59 -9.98
CA SER A 288 8.55 -39.03 -10.87
C SER A 288 9.40 -37.89 -11.44
N LEU A 289 8.97 -36.64 -11.25
CA LEU A 289 9.60 -35.45 -11.82
C LEU A 289 10.50 -34.74 -10.81
N ALA A 290 11.48 -34.01 -11.33
CA ALA A 290 12.19 -33.00 -10.54
C ALA A 290 11.29 -31.75 -10.40
N PRO A 291 11.08 -31.23 -9.17
CA PRO A 291 10.28 -30.03 -8.96
C PRO A 291 10.83 -28.82 -9.72
N LEU A 292 9.94 -28.08 -10.37
CA LEU A 292 10.22 -26.84 -11.09
C LEU A 292 11.31 -27.00 -12.17
N ALA A 293 11.47 -28.20 -12.75
CA ALA A 293 12.57 -28.50 -13.67
C ALA A 293 12.60 -27.61 -14.93
N LYS A 294 11.45 -27.04 -15.30
CA LYS A 294 11.32 -26.11 -16.44
C LYS A 294 11.61 -24.65 -16.07
N GLN A 295 11.80 -24.33 -14.80
CA GLN A 295 11.74 -22.96 -14.30
C GLN A 295 12.96 -22.61 -13.47
N TRP A 296 13.41 -21.37 -13.61
CA TRP A 296 14.39 -20.82 -12.68
C TRP A 296 13.73 -20.40 -11.37
N VAL A 297 14.44 -20.62 -10.26
CA VAL A 297 14.03 -20.19 -8.91
C VAL A 297 15.11 -19.25 -8.40
N ASP A 298 14.70 -18.07 -7.95
CA ASP A 298 15.64 -17.10 -7.39
C ASP A 298 16.29 -17.68 -6.10
N PRO A 299 17.63 -17.65 -5.95
CA PRO A 299 18.30 -18.11 -4.74
C PRO A 299 17.85 -17.38 -3.45
N THR A 300 17.27 -16.19 -3.60
CA THR A 300 16.71 -15.34 -2.53
C THR A 300 15.19 -15.47 -2.38
N ASP A 301 14.52 -16.37 -3.13
CA ASP A 301 13.11 -16.71 -2.91
C ASP A 301 12.87 -17.06 -1.44
N SER A 302 11.81 -16.50 -0.85
CA SER A 302 11.56 -16.51 0.59
C SER A 302 11.31 -17.90 1.18
N VAL A 303 10.90 -18.86 0.34
CA VAL A 303 10.55 -20.23 0.75
C VAL A 303 11.42 -21.26 0.04
N LEU A 304 11.58 -21.12 -1.27
CA LEU A 304 12.27 -22.08 -2.14
C LEU A 304 13.75 -21.76 -2.35
N GLY A 305 14.22 -20.55 -2.00
CA GLY A 305 15.62 -20.13 -2.16
C GLY A 305 16.64 -21.11 -1.55
N PRO A 306 16.42 -21.66 -0.34
CA PRO A 306 17.27 -22.72 0.23
C PRO A 306 17.31 -24.02 -0.57
N LEU A 307 16.27 -24.31 -1.36
CA LEU A 307 16.12 -25.53 -2.15
C LEU A 307 16.50 -25.33 -3.62
N ALA A 308 16.63 -24.09 -4.08
CA ALA A 308 16.88 -23.74 -5.47
C ALA A 308 18.21 -24.32 -5.98
N ARG A 309 18.19 -25.01 -7.12
CA ARG A 309 19.43 -25.51 -7.75
C ARG A 309 20.35 -24.40 -8.22
N SER A 310 19.78 -23.26 -8.60
CA SER A 310 20.50 -22.04 -8.99
C SER A 310 21.51 -21.58 -7.91
N ARG A 311 21.23 -21.88 -6.63
CA ARG A 311 22.11 -21.57 -5.49
C ARG A 311 23.42 -22.36 -5.48
N THR A 312 23.40 -23.60 -5.95
CA THR A 312 24.61 -24.45 -6.02
C THR A 312 25.23 -24.49 -7.41
N THR A 313 24.41 -24.29 -8.44
CA THR A 313 24.82 -24.29 -9.85
C THR A 313 24.19 -23.08 -10.56
N PRO A 314 24.94 -22.01 -10.82
CA PRO A 314 24.41 -20.81 -11.47
C PRO A 314 23.66 -21.13 -12.77
N GLY A 315 22.46 -20.57 -12.93
CA GLY A 315 21.58 -20.81 -14.08
C GLY A 315 20.83 -22.16 -14.08
N ALA A 316 21.07 -23.05 -13.10
CA ALA A 316 20.33 -24.31 -13.01
C ALA A 316 18.85 -24.08 -12.63
N ARG A 317 17.96 -24.83 -13.29
CA ARG A 317 16.51 -24.82 -13.06
C ARG A 317 16.08 -25.86 -12.04
N GLY A 318 14.96 -25.63 -11.38
CA GLY A 318 14.34 -26.56 -10.43
C GLY A 318 14.97 -26.61 -9.04
N LEU A 319 14.52 -27.59 -8.25
CA LEU A 319 14.91 -27.77 -6.84
C LEU A 319 15.85 -28.95 -6.62
N THR A 320 16.67 -28.86 -5.58
CA THR A 320 17.62 -29.89 -5.15
C THR A 320 16.93 -31.12 -4.56
N GLN A 321 15.73 -30.96 -3.97
CA GLN A 321 14.93 -32.05 -3.42
C GLN A 321 13.89 -32.58 -4.42
N SER A 322 13.50 -33.85 -4.26
CA SER A 322 12.41 -34.47 -5.03
C SER A 322 11.05 -34.20 -4.38
N TYR A 323 9.95 -34.32 -5.15
CA TYR A 323 8.60 -34.27 -4.58
C TYR A 323 8.33 -35.39 -3.57
N VAL A 324 8.94 -36.56 -3.75
CA VAL A 324 8.88 -37.66 -2.76
C VAL A 324 9.49 -37.21 -1.44
N THR A 325 10.69 -36.63 -1.47
CA THR A 325 11.38 -36.15 -0.26
C THR A 325 10.59 -35.03 0.42
N LEU A 326 10.10 -34.05 -0.34
CA LEU A 326 9.30 -32.95 0.21
C LEU A 326 8.00 -33.47 0.87
N THR A 327 7.32 -34.42 0.23
CA THR A 327 6.11 -35.06 0.78
C THR A 327 6.41 -35.85 2.04
N GLN A 328 7.49 -36.64 2.04
CA GLN A 328 7.90 -37.41 3.20
C GLN A 328 8.25 -36.51 4.37
N THR A 329 8.96 -35.40 4.15
CA THR A 329 9.29 -34.43 5.19
C THR A 329 8.02 -33.78 5.75
N ALA A 330 7.13 -33.31 4.89
CA ALA A 330 5.92 -32.58 5.26
C ALA A 330 4.88 -33.42 6.03
N PHE A 331 4.61 -34.65 5.61
CA PHE A 331 3.43 -35.41 6.06
C PHE A 331 3.75 -36.61 6.95
N ASP A 332 2.83 -36.91 7.86
CA ASP A 332 2.91 -38.08 8.75
C ASP A 332 3.09 -39.39 7.94
N PRO A 333 4.07 -40.25 8.30
CA PRO A 333 4.33 -41.52 7.61
C PRO A 333 3.10 -42.42 7.43
N LYS A 334 2.09 -42.33 8.30
CA LYS A 334 0.87 -43.13 8.16
C LYS A 334 0.09 -42.85 6.88
N TRP A 335 0.41 -41.78 6.15
CA TRP A 335 -0.25 -41.43 4.89
C TRP A 335 0.51 -41.90 3.64
N TRP A 336 1.74 -42.39 3.76
CA TRP A 336 2.57 -42.72 2.58
C TRP A 336 3.52 -43.91 2.77
N ASN A 337 3.90 -44.26 4.00
CA ASN A 337 4.99 -45.20 4.28
C ASN A 337 4.52 -46.66 4.21
N SER A 338 4.32 -47.16 3.00
CA SER A 338 3.94 -48.55 2.75
C SER A 338 4.52 -49.06 1.43
N ASP A 339 4.84 -50.35 1.40
CA ASP A 339 5.28 -51.08 0.20
C ASP A 339 4.11 -51.70 -0.58
N LYS A 340 2.87 -51.60 -0.06
CA LYS A 340 1.68 -52.15 -0.70
C LYS A 340 1.37 -51.45 -2.01
N VAL A 341 0.80 -52.22 -2.93
CA VAL A 341 0.40 -51.73 -4.25
C VAL A 341 -1.10 -51.56 -4.31
N VAL A 342 -1.53 -50.41 -4.81
CA VAL A 342 -2.93 -50.01 -4.97
C VAL A 342 -3.30 -50.13 -6.44
N THR A 343 -4.41 -50.82 -6.72
CA THR A 343 -4.96 -51.03 -8.07
C THR A 343 -6.48 -50.88 -8.09
N PHE A 344 -7.04 -50.75 -9.30
CA PHE A 344 -8.49 -50.61 -9.52
C PHE A 344 -9.02 -51.60 -10.56
N PRO A 345 -8.87 -52.92 -10.38
CA PRO A 345 -9.49 -53.90 -11.27
C PRO A 345 -11.01 -53.68 -11.30
N ALA A 346 -11.57 -53.52 -12.49
CA ALA A 346 -12.99 -53.18 -12.70
C ALA A 346 -13.48 -51.94 -11.89
N GLY A 347 -12.58 -51.01 -11.57
CA GLY A 347 -12.91 -49.80 -10.80
C GLY A 347 -12.96 -50.00 -9.28
N VAL A 348 -12.61 -51.18 -8.76
CA VAL A 348 -12.66 -51.49 -7.33
C VAL A 348 -11.28 -51.36 -6.69
N LEU A 349 -11.17 -50.56 -5.63
CA LEU A 349 -9.94 -50.41 -4.85
C LEU A 349 -9.45 -51.76 -4.33
N THR A 350 -8.25 -52.16 -4.74
CA THR A 350 -7.58 -53.39 -4.32
C THR A 350 -6.17 -53.08 -3.81
N ILE A 351 -5.85 -53.58 -2.61
CA ILE A 351 -4.54 -53.41 -1.97
C ILE A 351 -3.86 -54.78 -1.96
N SER A 352 -2.70 -54.89 -2.59
CA SER A 352 -1.94 -56.13 -2.73
C SER A 352 -0.54 -56.05 -2.14
N ALA A 353 0.09 -57.21 -1.98
CA ALA A 353 1.51 -57.30 -1.65
C ALA A 353 2.39 -56.60 -2.72
N PRO A 354 3.63 -56.22 -2.37
CA PRO A 354 4.60 -55.66 -3.32
C PRO A 354 4.79 -56.59 -4.52
N THR A 355 4.95 -56.01 -5.71
CA THR A 355 5.16 -56.75 -6.96
C THR A 355 6.60 -57.26 -7.13
N GLY A 356 7.58 -56.67 -6.43
CA GLY A 356 9.01 -56.94 -6.64
C GLY A 356 9.57 -56.39 -7.97
N ALA A 357 8.77 -55.67 -8.74
CA ALA A 357 9.11 -55.07 -10.04
C ALA A 357 8.63 -53.60 -10.08
N PRO A 358 9.20 -52.75 -10.96
CA PRO A 358 8.73 -51.38 -11.14
C PRO A 358 7.22 -51.32 -11.41
N LEU A 359 6.51 -50.43 -10.72
CA LEU A 359 5.06 -50.30 -10.87
C LEU A 359 4.70 -49.72 -12.23
N THR A 360 3.70 -50.31 -12.87
CA THR A 360 3.09 -49.77 -14.09
C THR A 360 2.34 -48.47 -13.80
N THR A 361 1.91 -47.75 -14.85
CA THR A 361 1.10 -46.52 -14.71
C THR A 361 -0.28 -46.76 -14.08
N SER A 362 -0.75 -48.01 -14.01
CA SER A 362 -2.02 -48.41 -13.39
C SER A 362 -1.86 -49.05 -12.02
N GLN A 363 -0.64 -49.06 -11.48
CA GLN A 363 -0.30 -49.53 -10.14
C GLN A 363 0.26 -48.36 -9.34
N PHE A 364 -0.32 -48.11 -8.17
CA PHE A 364 -0.01 -46.94 -7.37
C PHE A 364 0.63 -47.33 -6.04
N THR A 365 1.58 -46.52 -5.58
CA THR A 365 1.96 -46.51 -4.16
C THR A 365 0.86 -45.87 -3.32
N VAL A 366 0.90 -46.05 -2.00
CA VAL A 366 0.01 -45.32 -1.08
C VAL A 366 0.19 -43.80 -1.23
N MET A 367 1.42 -43.33 -1.43
CA MET A 367 1.72 -41.92 -1.64
C MET A 367 1.06 -41.36 -2.91
N GLU A 368 1.16 -42.09 -4.03
CA GLU A 368 0.53 -41.71 -5.30
C GLU A 368 -1.00 -41.73 -5.19
N GLN A 369 -1.57 -42.72 -4.50
CA GLN A 369 -3.02 -42.81 -4.29
C GLN A 369 -3.54 -41.66 -3.42
N ASN A 370 -2.81 -41.27 -2.38
CA ASN A 370 -3.16 -40.17 -1.49
C ASN A 370 -2.73 -38.79 -2.00
N PHE A 371 -2.28 -38.67 -3.25
CA PHE A 371 -1.72 -37.42 -3.75
C PHE A 371 -2.67 -36.22 -3.63
N SER A 372 -3.99 -36.42 -3.73
CA SER A 372 -4.99 -35.36 -3.51
C SER A 372 -4.93 -34.76 -2.09
N LEU A 373 -4.67 -35.59 -1.07
CA LEU A 373 -4.52 -35.15 0.32
C LEU A 373 -3.29 -34.24 0.46
N PHE A 374 -2.15 -34.68 -0.07
CA PHE A 374 -0.90 -33.93 0.00
C PHE A 374 -0.98 -32.64 -0.81
N PHE A 375 -1.48 -32.72 -2.04
CA PHE A 375 -1.65 -31.58 -2.93
C PHE A 375 -2.58 -30.54 -2.32
N GLY A 376 -3.79 -30.93 -1.90
CA GLY A 376 -4.77 -30.00 -1.35
C GLY A 376 -4.24 -29.26 -0.11
N LEU A 377 -3.65 -29.99 0.84
CA LEU A 377 -3.13 -29.39 2.07
C LEU A 377 -1.86 -28.56 1.85
N ALA A 378 -0.97 -29.00 0.96
CA ALA A 378 0.24 -28.23 0.63
C ALA A 378 -0.12 -26.91 -0.06
N ILE A 379 -1.03 -26.92 -1.04
CA ILE A 379 -1.54 -25.70 -1.70
C ILE A 379 -2.20 -24.78 -0.67
N GLN A 380 -3.08 -25.31 0.18
CA GLN A 380 -3.70 -24.50 1.23
C GLN A 380 -2.67 -23.87 2.17
N LEU A 381 -1.68 -24.64 2.63
CA LEU A 381 -0.65 -24.11 3.53
C LEU A 381 0.20 -23.03 2.85
N TYR A 382 0.54 -23.20 1.58
CA TYR A 382 1.18 -22.12 0.81
C TYR A 382 0.27 -20.89 0.72
N GLU A 383 -0.99 -21.04 0.32
CA GLU A 383 -1.93 -19.93 0.21
C GLU A 383 -2.25 -19.27 1.57
N THR A 384 -2.05 -19.95 2.70
CA THR A 384 -2.14 -19.32 4.04
C THR A 384 -1.05 -18.27 4.29
N THR A 385 0.05 -18.31 3.52
CA THR A 385 1.12 -17.31 3.60
C THR A 385 0.82 -16.07 2.78
N LEU A 386 -0.11 -16.14 1.81
CA LEU A 386 -0.39 -15.09 0.83
C LEU A 386 -1.38 -14.06 1.38
N VAL A 387 -0.98 -13.40 2.46
CA VAL A 387 -1.79 -12.42 3.20
C VAL A 387 -1.29 -11.00 2.93
N ALA A 388 -2.14 -10.19 2.30
CA ALA A 388 -1.88 -8.78 1.98
C ALA A 388 -2.53 -7.87 3.03
N ASP A 389 -1.78 -7.64 4.11
CA ASP A 389 -2.17 -6.92 5.33
C ASP A 389 -1.36 -5.62 5.58
N ALA A 390 -0.64 -5.11 4.57
CA ALA A 390 0.21 -3.92 4.66
C ALA A 390 -0.12 -2.85 3.61
N SER A 391 -1.34 -2.84 3.08
CA SER A 391 -1.80 -1.80 2.16
C SER A 391 -1.78 -0.41 2.80
N LEU A 392 -1.86 0.66 1.99
CA LEU A 392 -1.97 2.03 2.50
C LEU A 392 -3.15 2.18 3.48
N PHE A 393 -4.26 1.48 3.22
CA PHE A 393 -5.39 1.43 4.15
C PHE A 393 -5.01 0.78 5.48
N ASP A 394 -4.31 -0.37 5.47
CA ASP A 394 -3.87 -1.02 6.71
C ASP A 394 -2.92 -0.14 7.51
N GLN A 395 -1.97 0.50 6.84
CA GLN A 395 -1.04 1.45 7.45
C GLN A 395 -1.79 2.63 8.06
N ALA A 396 -2.81 3.18 7.38
CA ALA A 396 -3.63 4.24 7.91
C ALA A 396 -4.46 3.80 9.13
N GLN A 397 -5.04 2.60 9.12
CA GLN A 397 -5.76 2.05 10.28
C GLN A 397 -4.84 1.80 11.48
N LEU A 398 -3.54 1.60 11.25
CA LEU A 398 -2.51 1.47 12.29
C LEU A 398 -1.85 2.80 12.67
N GLY A 399 -2.26 3.93 12.07
CA GLY A 399 -1.67 5.25 12.30
C GLY A 399 -0.25 5.43 11.73
N LEU A 400 0.17 4.56 10.82
CA LEU A 400 1.49 4.58 10.15
C LEU A 400 1.51 5.41 8.86
N ALA A 401 0.34 5.70 8.30
CA ALA A 401 0.17 6.52 7.11
C ALA A 401 -1.13 7.34 7.19
N THR A 402 -1.30 8.31 6.29
CA THR A 402 -2.52 9.14 6.23
C THR A 402 -3.14 9.02 4.84
N LEU A 403 -4.46 8.78 4.79
CA LEU A 403 -5.22 8.85 3.54
C LEU A 403 -5.35 10.30 3.10
N THR A 404 -5.23 10.55 1.80
CA THR A 404 -5.55 11.87 1.22
C THR A 404 -7.03 12.23 1.42
N PRO A 405 -7.41 13.52 1.37
CA PRO A 405 -8.82 13.91 1.51
C PRO A 405 -9.76 13.18 0.54
N ALA A 406 -9.36 13.01 -0.73
CA ALA A 406 -10.14 12.28 -1.72
C ALA A 406 -10.32 10.79 -1.38
N GLN A 407 -9.28 10.13 -0.87
CA GLN A 407 -9.35 8.75 -0.41
C GLN A 407 -10.23 8.61 0.84
N GLN A 408 -10.15 9.57 1.77
CA GLN A 408 -10.99 9.59 2.96
C GLN A 408 -12.47 9.86 2.60
N ASP A 409 -12.75 10.78 1.69
CA ASP A 409 -14.09 11.03 1.16
C ASP A 409 -14.64 9.82 0.42
N GLY A 410 -13.78 9.10 -0.31
CA GLY A 410 -14.08 7.82 -0.92
C GLY A 410 -14.49 6.76 0.10
N LEU A 411 -13.72 6.61 1.18
CA LEU A 411 -14.04 5.72 2.29
C LEU A 411 -15.36 6.10 2.96
N ASN A 412 -15.58 7.38 3.25
CA ASN A 412 -16.82 7.89 3.84
C ASN A 412 -18.02 7.61 2.92
N THR A 413 -17.84 7.77 1.61
CA THR A 413 -18.87 7.47 0.61
C THR A 413 -19.15 5.97 0.55
N PHE A 414 -18.11 5.14 0.56
CA PHE A 414 -18.20 3.68 0.59
C PHE A 414 -18.91 3.17 1.86
N GLN A 415 -18.67 3.79 3.01
CA GLN A 415 -19.30 3.44 4.28
C GLN A 415 -20.74 3.98 4.41
N GLY A 416 -20.99 5.20 3.97
CA GLY A 416 -22.25 5.92 4.21
C GLY A 416 -23.27 5.85 3.08
N SER A 417 -22.87 5.48 1.87
CA SER A 417 -23.74 5.46 0.68
C SER A 417 -24.01 4.05 0.17
N CYS A 418 -23.20 3.07 0.60
CA CYS A 418 -23.34 1.68 0.21
C CYS A 418 -23.70 0.85 1.43
N SER A 419 -24.58 -0.12 1.26
CA SER A 419 -24.57 -1.34 2.11
C SER A 419 -23.26 -2.17 1.94
N GLY A 420 -22.19 -1.54 1.46
CA GLY A 420 -20.89 -2.11 1.15
C GLY A 420 -20.18 -2.60 2.41
N THR A 421 -20.35 -1.95 3.56
CA THR A 421 -19.85 -2.49 4.84
C THR A 421 -20.62 -3.73 5.33
N GLN A 422 -21.73 -4.10 4.68
CA GLN A 422 -22.47 -5.32 4.99
C GLN A 422 -22.16 -6.48 4.02
N CYS A 423 -21.77 -6.18 2.77
CA CYS A 423 -21.40 -7.20 1.76
C CYS A 423 -19.87 -7.36 1.64
N HIS A 424 -19.14 -6.26 1.76
CA HIS A 424 -17.69 -6.13 1.86
C HIS A 424 -17.30 -5.67 3.26
N SER A 425 -17.66 -6.50 4.25
CA SER A 425 -17.57 -6.19 5.67
C SER A 425 -16.22 -6.57 6.28
N GLY A 426 -15.90 -5.92 7.41
CA GLY A 426 -14.74 -6.24 8.23
C GLY A 426 -13.38 -5.97 7.58
N PRO A 427 -12.28 -6.39 8.23
CA PRO A 427 -10.92 -6.12 7.74
C PRO A 427 -10.56 -6.85 6.46
N THR A 428 -11.26 -7.95 6.16
CA THR A 428 -11.08 -8.75 4.94
C THR A 428 -11.81 -8.15 3.73
N PHE A 429 -12.65 -7.13 3.93
CA PHE A 429 -13.51 -6.54 2.89
C PHE A 429 -14.37 -7.56 2.15
N THR A 430 -14.88 -8.57 2.87
CA THR A 430 -15.82 -9.57 2.35
C THR A 430 -16.68 -10.15 3.47
N ALA A 431 -17.98 -10.24 3.23
CA ALA A 431 -18.91 -10.92 4.13
C ALA A 431 -18.76 -12.46 4.10
N ALA A 432 -18.09 -13.04 3.11
CA ALA A 432 -17.88 -14.48 3.00
C ALA A 432 -16.69 -15.00 3.83
N SER A 433 -16.21 -14.18 4.78
CA SER A 433 -15.05 -14.46 5.61
C SER A 433 -15.38 -15.45 6.74
N THR A 434 -14.52 -16.44 6.94
CA THR A 434 -14.56 -17.41 8.06
C THR A 434 -14.61 -16.69 9.41
N ASN A 435 -13.90 -15.57 9.53
CA ASN A 435 -13.81 -14.80 10.78
C ASN A 435 -15.04 -13.93 11.06
N ASN A 436 -15.95 -13.80 10.09
CA ASN A 436 -17.17 -12.98 10.23
C ASN A 436 -18.36 -13.80 10.74
N PHE A 437 -18.32 -15.14 10.61
CA PHE A 437 -19.38 -16.01 11.11
C PHE A 437 -19.40 -16.00 12.65
N GLY A 438 -20.54 -15.62 13.23
CA GLY A 438 -20.69 -15.39 14.67
C GLY A 438 -20.42 -13.95 15.16
N ALA A 439 -20.08 -13.03 14.23
CA ALA A 439 -19.85 -11.60 14.51
C ALA A 439 -20.80 -10.68 13.70
N GLY A 440 -22.03 -11.15 13.44
CA GLY A 440 -23.08 -10.40 12.73
C GLY A 440 -23.29 -10.78 11.27
N VAL A 441 -22.56 -11.78 10.74
CA VAL A 441 -22.86 -12.49 9.49
C VAL A 441 -23.19 -13.93 9.86
N GLU A 442 -24.35 -14.41 9.42
CA GLU A 442 -24.78 -15.79 9.67
C GLU A 442 -24.61 -16.64 8.40
N PRO A 443 -24.32 -17.95 8.50
CA PRO A 443 -24.17 -18.80 7.32
C PRO A 443 -25.45 -18.91 6.46
N ILE A 444 -26.61 -18.73 7.10
CA ILE A 444 -27.92 -18.56 6.47
C ILE A 444 -28.53 -17.27 7.03
N GLU A 445 -28.95 -16.36 6.15
CA GLU A 445 -29.46 -15.04 6.54
C GLU A 445 -30.83 -14.78 5.93
N GLN A 446 -31.68 -14.02 6.63
CA GLN A 446 -32.93 -13.50 6.07
C GLN A 446 -32.72 -12.06 5.60
N ARG A 447 -32.96 -11.78 4.31
CA ARG A 447 -32.83 -10.45 3.71
C ARG A 447 -33.97 -10.18 2.74
N GLN A 448 -34.28 -8.91 2.54
CA GLN A 448 -35.29 -8.50 1.57
C GLN A 448 -34.71 -8.54 0.15
N THR A 449 -35.48 -9.10 -0.78
CA THR A 449 -35.20 -9.07 -2.22
C THR A 449 -35.69 -7.76 -2.83
N ALA A 450 -35.20 -7.37 -4.00
CA ALA A 450 -35.70 -6.17 -4.70
C ALA A 450 -37.19 -6.27 -5.08
N ALA A 451 -37.74 -7.48 -5.20
CA ALA A 451 -39.19 -7.73 -5.33
C ALA A 451 -39.97 -7.48 -4.02
N GLY A 452 -39.28 -7.18 -2.91
CA GLY A 452 -39.87 -6.85 -1.62
C GLY A 452 -40.11 -8.05 -0.69
N ALA A 453 -39.82 -9.28 -1.13
CA ALA A 453 -40.01 -10.48 -0.32
C ALA A 453 -38.86 -10.66 0.69
N ASN A 454 -39.19 -11.04 1.94
CA ASN A 454 -38.19 -11.51 2.91
C ASN A 454 -37.82 -12.95 2.55
N ALA A 455 -36.58 -13.16 2.10
CA ALA A 455 -36.10 -14.45 1.62
C ALA A 455 -34.87 -14.90 2.41
N PHE A 456 -34.61 -16.20 2.39
CA PHE A 456 -33.40 -16.81 2.94
C PHE A 456 -32.30 -16.88 1.88
N HIS A 457 -31.09 -16.52 2.29
CA HIS A 457 -29.88 -16.43 1.49
C HIS A 457 -28.75 -17.22 2.14
N ASP A 458 -27.73 -17.55 1.36
CA ASP A 458 -26.44 -18.01 1.89
C ASP A 458 -25.60 -16.79 2.32
N GLY A 459 -25.15 -16.76 3.57
CA GLY A 459 -24.33 -15.66 4.08
C GLY A 459 -23.08 -15.42 3.25
N GLY A 460 -22.85 -14.16 2.86
CA GLY A 460 -21.72 -13.75 2.02
C GLY A 460 -21.89 -14.00 0.51
N PHE A 461 -23.06 -14.48 0.07
CA PHE A 461 -23.41 -14.66 -1.35
C PHE A 461 -24.55 -13.72 -1.73
N PHE A 462 -24.39 -12.99 -2.84
CA PHE A 462 -25.36 -11.98 -3.25
C PHE A 462 -25.60 -12.02 -4.75
N ASN A 463 -26.85 -11.84 -5.16
CA ASN A 463 -27.20 -11.48 -6.52
C ASN A 463 -27.27 -9.96 -6.61
N ILE A 464 -26.39 -9.39 -7.43
CA ILE A 464 -26.25 -7.94 -7.63
C ILE A 464 -26.66 -7.48 -9.03
N GLY A 465 -27.16 -8.39 -9.88
CA GLY A 465 -27.67 -8.02 -11.20
C GLY A 465 -26.62 -7.84 -12.29
N VAL A 466 -25.49 -8.56 -12.25
CA VAL A 466 -24.45 -8.52 -13.32
C VAL A 466 -24.94 -9.18 -14.62
N ARG A 467 -25.65 -10.31 -14.51
CA ARG A 467 -26.29 -11.04 -15.62
C ARG A 467 -27.64 -11.58 -15.16
N PRO A 468 -28.56 -11.93 -16.08
CA PRO A 468 -29.78 -12.64 -15.74
C PRO A 468 -29.51 -13.91 -14.90
N THR A 469 -30.28 -14.12 -13.83
CA THR A 469 -30.15 -15.29 -12.94
C THR A 469 -30.15 -16.63 -13.68
N ALA A 470 -30.87 -16.75 -14.79
CA ALA A 470 -30.99 -17.99 -15.56
C ALA A 470 -29.70 -18.39 -16.30
N GLU A 471 -28.79 -17.45 -16.55
CA GLU A 471 -27.53 -17.72 -17.27
C GLU A 471 -26.46 -18.32 -16.37
N ASP A 472 -26.43 -17.97 -15.08
CA ASP A 472 -25.56 -18.62 -14.10
C ASP A 472 -26.21 -18.59 -12.72
N LEU A 473 -26.58 -19.77 -12.22
CA LEU A 473 -27.24 -19.90 -10.91
C LEU A 473 -26.30 -19.61 -9.73
N GLY A 474 -24.98 -19.58 -9.93
CA GLY A 474 -24.01 -19.38 -8.86
C GLY A 474 -24.18 -20.43 -7.76
N VAL A 475 -24.29 -19.98 -6.50
CA VAL A 475 -24.50 -20.86 -5.32
C VAL A 475 -25.87 -21.56 -5.30
N GLY A 476 -26.84 -21.04 -6.06
CA GLY A 476 -28.13 -21.71 -6.29
C GLY A 476 -27.99 -23.01 -7.08
N GLY A 477 -26.88 -23.18 -7.80
CA GLY A 477 -26.58 -24.40 -8.55
C GLY A 477 -26.39 -25.66 -7.68
N SER A 478 -26.09 -26.75 -8.37
CA SER A 478 -25.76 -28.04 -7.75
C SER A 478 -24.37 -28.49 -8.17
N ASN A 479 -23.75 -29.35 -7.36
CA ASN A 479 -22.55 -30.05 -7.78
C ASN A 479 -22.86 -31.03 -8.93
N PRO A 480 -21.85 -31.64 -9.59
CA PRO A 480 -22.07 -32.60 -10.67
C PRO A 480 -22.91 -33.84 -10.29
N ALA A 481 -23.03 -34.16 -9.01
CA ALA A 481 -23.89 -35.24 -8.50
C ALA A 481 -25.34 -34.80 -8.24
N GLY A 482 -25.71 -33.57 -8.61
CA GLY A 482 -27.05 -33.01 -8.40
C GLY A 482 -27.34 -32.58 -6.97
N VAL A 483 -26.31 -32.49 -6.11
CA VAL A 483 -26.47 -32.07 -4.72
C VAL A 483 -26.40 -30.54 -4.63
N PRO A 484 -27.42 -29.87 -4.06
CA PRO A 484 -27.45 -28.40 -3.96
C PRO A 484 -26.23 -27.83 -3.24
N LEU A 485 -25.70 -26.72 -3.77
CA LEU A 485 -24.55 -26.01 -3.20
C LEU A 485 -24.96 -25.13 -2.01
N SER A 486 -26.06 -24.38 -2.17
CA SER A 486 -26.62 -23.45 -1.19
C SER A 486 -27.00 -24.11 0.14
N PHE A 487 -26.60 -23.49 1.25
CA PHE A 487 -27.01 -23.87 2.59
C PHE A 487 -28.51 -23.64 2.82
N ALA A 488 -29.04 -22.47 2.45
CA ALA A 488 -30.48 -22.19 2.62
C ALA A 488 -31.35 -23.19 1.83
N ARG A 489 -30.96 -23.52 0.59
CA ARG A 489 -31.66 -24.52 -0.22
C ARG A 489 -31.58 -25.93 0.37
N ARG A 490 -30.46 -26.28 1.02
CA ARG A 490 -30.31 -27.57 1.70
C ARG A 490 -31.21 -27.67 2.92
N ASP A 491 -31.23 -26.63 3.76
CA ASP A 491 -32.10 -26.60 4.95
C ASP A 491 -33.58 -26.69 4.56
N PHE A 492 -34.00 -25.92 3.54
CA PHE A 492 -35.35 -25.98 2.96
C PHE A 492 -35.74 -27.39 2.48
N LEU A 493 -34.77 -28.15 1.95
CA LEU A 493 -34.98 -29.53 1.48
C LEU A 493 -34.82 -30.58 2.60
N GLY A 494 -34.56 -30.18 3.84
CA GLY A 494 -34.27 -31.08 4.95
C GLY A 494 -32.96 -31.86 4.79
N LEU A 495 -32.01 -31.35 4.00
CA LEU A 495 -30.71 -31.96 3.78
C LEU A 495 -29.71 -31.48 4.83
N ALA A 496 -28.92 -32.40 5.39
CA ALA A 496 -27.91 -32.06 6.38
C ALA A 496 -26.89 -31.02 5.86
N ILE A 497 -26.43 -30.13 6.73
CA ILE A 497 -25.38 -29.15 6.43
C ILE A 497 -24.22 -29.33 7.43
N PRO A 498 -23.37 -30.36 7.24
CA PRO A 498 -22.29 -30.68 8.18
C PRO A 498 -21.33 -29.52 8.46
N GLU A 499 -21.19 -28.60 7.51
CA GLU A 499 -20.33 -27.42 7.60
C GLU A 499 -20.80 -26.42 8.66
N LEU A 500 -22.09 -26.42 9.02
CA LEU A 500 -22.67 -25.48 9.97
C LEU A 500 -22.80 -26.02 11.39
N ALA A 501 -22.57 -27.32 11.58
CA ALA A 501 -22.78 -28.01 12.85
C ALA A 501 -21.92 -27.45 14.02
N THR A 502 -20.86 -26.71 13.71
CA THR A 502 -19.92 -26.14 14.69
C THR A 502 -20.02 -24.62 14.84
N ILE A 503 -20.74 -23.91 13.97
CA ILE A 503 -20.69 -22.45 13.86
C ILE A 503 -22.03 -21.74 14.04
N GLN A 504 -23.15 -22.47 14.02
CA GLN A 504 -24.47 -21.84 14.11
C GLN A 504 -25.22 -22.23 15.37
N ASN A 505 -25.86 -21.25 16.01
CA ASN A 505 -27.05 -21.52 16.82
C ASN A 505 -28.16 -22.05 15.88
N PRO A 506 -28.96 -23.05 16.28
CA PRO A 506 -30.01 -23.58 15.43
C PRO A 506 -30.97 -22.45 15.04
N LEU A 507 -31.00 -22.10 13.75
CA LEU A 507 -32.08 -21.30 13.18
C LEU A 507 -33.35 -22.18 13.18
N PRO A 508 -34.55 -21.60 13.29
CA PRO A 508 -35.76 -22.34 12.98
C PRO A 508 -35.64 -22.91 11.56
N PRO A 509 -35.99 -24.20 11.33
CA PRO A 509 -35.88 -24.82 10.01
C PRO A 509 -36.67 -24.02 8.97
N ILE A 510 -36.08 -23.80 7.80
CA ILE A 510 -36.77 -23.16 6.68
C ILE A 510 -37.87 -24.10 6.20
N GLY A 511 -39.11 -23.62 6.23
CA GLY A 511 -40.30 -24.38 5.85
C GLY A 511 -40.75 -24.13 4.41
N PRO A 512 -41.70 -24.94 3.88
CA PRO A 512 -42.21 -24.81 2.51
C PRO A 512 -42.91 -23.47 2.18
N ALA A 513 -43.25 -22.67 3.19
CA ALA A 513 -43.88 -21.36 3.04
C ALA A 513 -42.85 -20.22 2.94
N ASP A 514 -41.58 -20.50 3.20
CA ASP A 514 -40.50 -19.52 3.15
C ASP A 514 -39.97 -19.34 1.72
N VAL A 515 -39.42 -18.16 1.44
CA VAL A 515 -38.87 -17.81 0.13
C VAL A 515 -37.35 -17.98 0.15
N LEU A 516 -36.78 -18.56 -0.91
CA LEU A 516 -35.34 -18.63 -1.12
C LEU A 516 -34.91 -17.62 -2.19
N ALA A 517 -33.75 -17.00 -2.02
CA ALA A 517 -33.17 -16.05 -2.96
C ALA A 517 -31.67 -16.34 -3.22
N VAL A 518 -31.40 -17.57 -3.66
CA VAL A 518 -30.03 -18.10 -3.79
C VAL A 518 -29.56 -18.22 -5.24
N ASP A 519 -30.45 -18.02 -6.21
CA ASP A 519 -30.14 -18.18 -7.64
C ASP A 519 -29.54 -16.89 -8.23
N GLY A 520 -28.45 -17.03 -8.97
CA GLY A 520 -27.67 -15.90 -9.48
C GLY A 520 -26.84 -15.21 -8.41
N SER A 521 -26.67 -15.86 -7.25
CA SER A 521 -25.91 -15.32 -6.12
C SER A 521 -24.48 -15.84 -6.12
N PHE A 522 -23.53 -14.92 -6.00
CA PHE A 522 -22.10 -15.20 -5.99
C PHE A 522 -21.43 -14.69 -4.73
N LYS A 523 -20.35 -15.34 -4.34
CA LYS A 523 -19.51 -14.96 -3.22
C LYS A 523 -19.05 -13.51 -3.37
N ALA A 524 -19.27 -12.69 -2.36
CA ALA A 524 -18.66 -11.36 -2.29
C ALA A 524 -17.12 -11.50 -2.27
N PRO A 525 -16.40 -11.04 -3.31
CA PRO A 525 -14.95 -11.11 -3.31
C PRO A 525 -14.35 -10.13 -2.29
N SER A 526 -13.13 -10.41 -1.81
CA SER A 526 -12.37 -9.39 -1.09
C SER A 526 -12.04 -8.23 -2.03
N LEU A 527 -12.09 -7.00 -1.53
CA LEU A 527 -11.68 -5.80 -2.28
C LEU A 527 -10.19 -5.47 -2.13
N ARG A 528 -9.42 -6.28 -1.39
CA ARG A 528 -7.98 -6.09 -1.26
C ARG A 528 -7.28 -6.39 -2.58
N ASN A 529 -6.34 -5.53 -2.95
CA ASN A 529 -5.62 -5.54 -4.24
C ASN A 529 -6.53 -5.43 -5.47
N VAL A 530 -7.75 -4.90 -5.34
CA VAL A 530 -8.72 -4.80 -6.45
C VAL A 530 -8.22 -3.92 -7.60
N GLU A 531 -7.25 -3.05 -7.35
CA GLU A 531 -6.56 -2.28 -8.41
C GLU A 531 -5.83 -3.17 -9.42
N LEU A 532 -5.33 -4.33 -8.98
CA LEU A 532 -4.43 -5.20 -9.76
C LEU A 532 -5.15 -6.38 -10.44
N THR A 533 -6.47 -6.52 -10.28
CA THR A 533 -7.18 -7.77 -10.56
C THR A 533 -8.31 -7.64 -11.58
N GLY A 534 -8.30 -6.59 -12.39
CA GLY A 534 -9.20 -6.47 -13.53
C GLY A 534 -8.91 -7.54 -14.61
N PRO A 535 -9.89 -7.85 -15.48
CA PRO A 535 -11.25 -7.29 -15.49
C PRO A 535 -12.14 -7.88 -14.37
N TYR A 536 -13.22 -7.17 -14.05
CA TYR A 536 -14.00 -7.33 -12.84
C TYR A 536 -15.31 -8.10 -13.03
N MET A 537 -15.91 -8.49 -11.89
CA MET A 537 -17.09 -9.35 -11.75
C MET A 537 -16.83 -10.82 -12.06
N HIS A 538 -17.78 -11.70 -11.70
CA HIS A 538 -17.64 -13.15 -11.92
C HIS A 538 -17.53 -13.54 -13.41
N ASN A 539 -17.96 -12.66 -14.32
CA ASN A 539 -17.86 -12.83 -15.77
C ASN A 539 -16.75 -11.99 -16.41
N GLY A 540 -15.99 -11.19 -15.66
CA GLY A 540 -14.94 -10.34 -16.22
C GLY A 540 -15.50 -9.23 -17.12
N GLY A 541 -16.76 -8.85 -16.95
CA GLY A 541 -17.48 -8.02 -17.91
C GLY A 541 -17.15 -6.52 -17.88
N MET A 542 -16.34 -6.07 -16.93
CA MET A 542 -15.97 -4.66 -16.74
C MET A 542 -14.44 -4.53 -16.66
N LEU A 543 -13.86 -3.62 -17.43
CA LEU A 543 -12.41 -3.44 -17.51
C LEU A 543 -11.85 -2.58 -16.37
N THR A 544 -12.61 -1.59 -15.89
CA THR A 544 -12.11 -0.59 -14.93
C THR A 544 -12.94 -0.54 -13.65
N LEU A 545 -12.31 -0.15 -12.53
CA LEU A 545 -13.02 0.13 -11.28
C LEU A 545 -14.11 1.19 -11.45
N ASP A 546 -13.88 2.14 -12.36
CA ASP A 546 -14.85 3.19 -12.65
C ASP A 546 -16.16 2.63 -13.25
N GLN A 547 -16.07 1.62 -14.13
CA GLN A 547 -17.22 0.87 -14.66
C GLN A 547 -17.92 0.06 -13.56
N VAL A 548 -17.16 -0.51 -12.61
CA VAL A 548 -17.72 -1.23 -11.44
C VAL A 548 -18.51 -0.27 -10.55
N VAL A 549 -17.96 0.92 -10.25
CA VAL A 549 -18.65 1.91 -9.43
C VAL A 549 -19.89 2.43 -10.15
N GLU A 550 -19.81 2.68 -11.47
CA GLU A 550 -20.94 3.04 -12.33
C GLU A 550 -22.06 2.00 -12.30
N PHE A 551 -21.74 0.71 -12.36
CA PHE A 551 -22.73 -0.37 -12.20
C PHE A 551 -23.54 -0.26 -10.90
N TYR A 552 -22.90 0.09 -9.79
CA TYR A 552 -23.58 0.30 -8.52
C TYR A 552 -24.37 1.61 -8.45
N THR A 553 -24.02 2.65 -9.24
CA THR A 553 -24.81 3.91 -9.24
C THR A 553 -26.23 3.67 -9.72
N ARG A 554 -26.40 2.81 -10.73
CA ARG A 554 -27.69 2.47 -11.33
C ARG A 554 -28.42 1.28 -10.69
N GLY A 555 -27.80 0.59 -9.72
CA GLY A 555 -28.42 -0.54 -9.02
C GLY A 555 -28.38 -1.86 -9.80
N GLY A 556 -27.31 -2.09 -10.55
CA GLY A 556 -27.13 -3.29 -11.35
C GLY A 556 -27.71 -3.19 -12.77
N ASP A 557 -27.24 -4.08 -13.65
CA ASP A 557 -27.62 -4.10 -15.07
C ASP A 557 -28.93 -4.83 -15.31
N PHE A 558 -29.17 -5.92 -14.56
CA PHE A 558 -30.34 -6.79 -14.70
C PHE A 558 -31.24 -6.75 -13.46
N HIS A 559 -31.44 -5.55 -12.90
CA HIS A 559 -32.20 -5.35 -11.66
C HIS A 559 -33.60 -5.97 -11.72
N GLU A 560 -34.39 -5.62 -12.74
CA GLU A 560 -35.78 -6.04 -12.90
C GLU A 560 -35.89 -7.54 -13.18
N ALA A 561 -35.00 -8.06 -14.03
CA ALA A 561 -34.95 -9.49 -14.37
C ALA A 561 -34.58 -10.36 -13.16
N ASN A 562 -33.74 -9.84 -12.27
CA ASN A 562 -33.26 -10.57 -11.11
C ASN A 562 -34.05 -10.26 -9.83
N ALA A 563 -35.08 -9.40 -9.86
CA ALA A 563 -35.69 -8.82 -8.65
C ALA A 563 -36.12 -9.85 -7.58
N ALA A 564 -36.47 -11.07 -7.97
CA ALA A 564 -36.83 -12.17 -7.05
C ALA A 564 -35.66 -12.73 -6.24
N ASN A 565 -34.42 -12.62 -6.74
CA ASN A 565 -33.19 -13.07 -6.06
C ASN A 565 -32.24 -11.91 -5.70
N LEU A 566 -32.36 -10.77 -6.39
CA LEU A 566 -31.52 -9.60 -6.22
C LEU A 566 -31.68 -9.01 -4.82
N ASP A 567 -30.58 -8.68 -4.18
CA ASP A 567 -30.61 -8.06 -2.86
C ASP A 567 -31.20 -6.64 -2.94
N ALA A 568 -32.20 -6.34 -2.11
CA ALA A 568 -32.92 -5.05 -2.13
C ALA A 568 -32.02 -3.82 -1.94
N ARG A 569 -30.82 -4.00 -1.37
CA ARG A 569 -29.85 -2.92 -1.16
C ARG A 569 -29.16 -2.48 -2.44
N ILE A 570 -29.28 -3.26 -3.50
CA ILE A 570 -28.80 -2.94 -4.85
C ILE A 570 -29.85 -2.06 -5.55
N ALA A 571 -30.14 -0.88 -4.96
CA ALA A 571 -31.19 0.04 -5.41
C ALA A 571 -30.66 1.32 -6.09
N GLY A 572 -29.35 1.35 -6.38
CA GLY A 572 -28.64 2.53 -6.89
C GLY A 572 -28.10 3.42 -5.77
N VAL A 573 -26.85 3.88 -5.92
CA VAL A 573 -26.19 4.72 -4.91
C VAL A 573 -26.41 6.19 -5.27
N GLY A 574 -27.49 6.79 -4.76
CA GLY A 574 -27.93 8.14 -5.16
C GLY A 574 -26.90 9.28 -5.00
N ARG A 575 -25.92 9.14 -4.10
CA ARG A 575 -24.80 10.12 -3.97
C ARG A 575 -23.74 10.02 -5.09
N LEU A 576 -23.72 8.92 -5.82
CA LEU A 576 -22.78 8.67 -6.92
C LEU A 576 -23.39 8.97 -8.29
N VAL A 577 -24.72 8.91 -8.41
CA VAL A 577 -25.44 9.21 -9.67
C VAL A 577 -25.10 10.61 -10.15
N GLY A 578 -24.62 10.73 -11.39
CA GLY A 578 -24.25 12.02 -12.00
C GLY A 578 -23.09 12.76 -11.32
N SER A 579 -22.31 12.10 -10.44
CA SER A 579 -21.18 12.70 -9.71
C SER A 579 -19.85 12.00 -10.04
N PRO A 580 -19.15 12.42 -11.11
CA PRO A 580 -17.83 11.88 -11.47
C PRO A 580 -16.81 12.00 -10.34
N THR A 581 -16.85 13.10 -9.58
CA THR A 581 -15.94 13.32 -8.45
C THR A 581 -16.14 12.29 -7.34
N ASN A 582 -17.40 12.00 -6.96
CA ASN A 582 -17.65 11.02 -5.89
C ASN A 582 -17.28 9.61 -6.35
N ARG A 583 -17.52 9.28 -7.63
CA ARG A 583 -17.07 8.01 -8.22
C ARG A 583 -15.55 7.88 -8.19
N ALA A 584 -14.83 8.92 -8.61
CA ALA A 584 -13.37 8.98 -8.57
C ALA A 584 -12.82 8.86 -7.13
N ASN A 585 -13.46 9.47 -6.15
CA ASN A 585 -13.08 9.34 -4.74
C ASN A 585 -13.24 7.89 -4.23
N VAL A 586 -14.34 7.21 -4.58
CA VAL A 586 -14.51 5.78 -4.23
C VAL A 586 -13.43 4.93 -4.89
N VAL A 587 -13.12 5.17 -6.17
CA VAL A 587 -12.01 4.47 -6.86
C VAL A 587 -10.67 4.76 -6.17
N ALA A 588 -10.41 6.01 -5.79
CA ALA A 588 -9.21 6.40 -5.06
C ALA A 588 -9.10 5.65 -3.72
N PHE A 589 -10.21 5.48 -2.99
CA PHE A 589 -10.26 4.66 -1.79
C PHE A 589 -9.96 3.18 -2.08
N LEU A 590 -10.59 2.57 -3.09
CA LEU A 590 -10.38 1.15 -3.43
C LEU A 590 -8.90 0.86 -3.76
N LYS A 591 -8.20 1.81 -4.37
CA LYS A 591 -6.75 1.71 -4.63
C LYS A 591 -5.89 1.76 -3.36
N THR A 592 -6.41 2.28 -2.25
CA THR A 592 -5.69 2.23 -0.95
C THR A 592 -5.63 0.82 -0.36
N LEU A 593 -6.46 -0.10 -0.87
CA LEU A 593 -6.50 -1.51 -0.47
C LEU A 593 -5.43 -2.37 -1.20
N THR A 594 -4.59 -1.75 -2.03
CA THR A 594 -3.46 -2.41 -2.71
C THR A 594 -2.25 -2.47 -1.78
N ASP A 595 -1.70 -3.67 -1.60
CA ASP A 595 -0.46 -3.92 -0.87
C ASP A 595 0.72 -3.87 -1.84
N ASP A 596 1.68 -2.99 -1.57
CA ASP A 596 2.85 -2.83 -2.44
C ASP A 596 3.67 -4.11 -2.55
N ARG A 597 3.63 -5.00 -1.55
CA ARG A 597 4.33 -6.28 -1.64
C ARG A 597 3.72 -7.18 -2.72
N VAL A 598 2.42 -7.07 -2.96
CA VAL A 598 1.73 -7.76 -4.06
C VAL A 598 2.07 -7.10 -5.38
N ARG A 599 2.01 -5.76 -5.44
CA ARG A 599 2.35 -4.98 -6.65
C ARG A 599 3.75 -5.33 -7.14
N PHE A 600 4.71 -5.39 -6.23
CA PHE A 600 6.12 -5.63 -6.55
C PHE A 600 6.53 -7.10 -6.36
N GLU A 601 5.59 -8.03 -6.17
CA GLU A 601 5.89 -9.48 -6.07
C GLU A 601 6.98 -9.81 -5.03
N SER A 602 7.06 -9.02 -3.95
CA SER A 602 7.99 -9.23 -2.84
C SER A 602 7.42 -10.19 -1.82
N ALA A 603 8.27 -10.75 -0.95
CA ALA A 603 7.84 -11.75 0.02
C ALA A 603 6.62 -11.30 0.85
N PRO A 604 5.60 -12.17 1.03
CA PRO A 604 5.56 -13.59 0.66
C PRO A 604 5.05 -13.90 -0.76
N PHE A 605 4.89 -12.88 -1.62
CA PHE A 605 4.34 -13.00 -2.97
C PHE A 605 5.39 -13.26 -4.06
N ASP A 606 6.65 -13.42 -3.66
CA ASP A 606 7.75 -13.82 -4.53
C ASP A 606 7.53 -15.23 -5.11
N HIS A 607 8.04 -15.49 -6.30
CA HIS A 607 7.72 -16.72 -7.03
C HIS A 607 8.80 -17.15 -8.04
N PRO A 608 8.84 -18.46 -8.40
CA PRO A 608 9.62 -18.95 -9.53
C PRO A 608 9.21 -18.34 -10.88
N GLN A 609 10.10 -18.44 -11.86
CA GLN A 609 9.84 -18.05 -13.26
C GLN A 609 8.65 -18.84 -13.84
N LEU A 610 7.92 -18.22 -14.77
CA LEU A 610 6.91 -18.88 -15.60
C LEU A 610 7.07 -18.53 -17.07
N PHE A 611 6.61 -19.44 -17.94
CA PHE A 611 6.33 -19.13 -19.34
C PHE A 611 4.85 -19.43 -19.60
N ILE A 612 4.04 -18.38 -19.63
CA ILE A 612 2.59 -18.50 -19.72
C ILE A 612 2.12 -18.40 -21.18
N PRO A 613 1.10 -19.17 -21.60
CA PRO A 613 0.48 -18.99 -22.91
C PRO A 613 -0.16 -17.60 -23.04
N ASN A 614 0.00 -16.94 -24.17
CA ASN A 614 -0.63 -15.66 -24.48
C ASN A 614 -1.30 -15.71 -25.85
N GLY A 615 -2.24 -16.64 -25.97
CA GLY A 615 -2.89 -17.00 -27.23
C GLY A 615 -1.92 -17.67 -28.20
N HIS A 616 -2.24 -17.52 -29.48
CA HIS A 616 -1.58 -18.20 -30.59
C HIS A 616 -1.10 -17.18 -31.64
N PRO A 617 -0.03 -17.47 -32.39
CA PRO A 617 0.35 -16.67 -33.56
C PRO A 617 -0.84 -16.51 -34.52
N GLY A 618 -1.02 -15.30 -35.05
CA GLY A 618 -2.21 -14.94 -35.83
C GLY A 618 -3.29 -14.24 -35.00
N ASP A 619 -4.55 -14.41 -35.38
CA ASP A 619 -5.73 -13.71 -34.83
C ASP A 619 -6.95 -14.65 -34.77
N ALA A 620 -8.16 -14.08 -34.73
CA ALA A 620 -9.41 -14.85 -34.69
C ALA A 620 -9.83 -15.47 -36.04
N ALA A 621 -9.19 -15.07 -37.14
CA ALA A 621 -9.45 -15.62 -38.46
C ALA A 621 -8.45 -16.73 -38.84
N ALA A 622 -7.20 -16.65 -38.36
CA ALA A 622 -6.17 -17.62 -38.67
C ALA A 622 -5.22 -17.89 -37.50
N VAL A 623 -4.88 -19.17 -37.32
CA VAL A 623 -3.86 -19.66 -36.38
C VAL A 623 -2.95 -20.68 -37.07
N THR A 624 -1.74 -20.83 -36.55
CA THR A 624 -0.79 -21.84 -37.04
C THR A 624 -1.07 -23.20 -36.38
N ASN A 625 -1.39 -24.21 -37.18
CA ASN A 625 -1.54 -25.59 -36.71
C ASN A 625 -0.16 -26.22 -36.43
N ASP A 626 0.00 -26.87 -35.27
CA ASP A 626 1.22 -27.57 -34.86
C ASP A 626 1.44 -28.94 -35.55
N GLY A 627 0.55 -29.31 -36.48
CA GLY A 627 0.55 -30.59 -37.19
C GLY A 627 -0.27 -31.68 -36.50
N THR A 628 -0.81 -31.41 -35.31
CA THR A 628 -1.62 -32.37 -34.53
C THR A 628 -3.10 -31.97 -34.42
N GLY A 629 -3.49 -30.85 -35.03
CA GLY A 629 -4.84 -30.28 -34.93
C GLY A 629 -5.00 -29.26 -33.80
N LYS A 630 -3.90 -28.83 -33.18
CA LYS A 630 -3.88 -27.75 -32.17
C LYS A 630 -3.15 -26.54 -32.73
N ALA A 631 -3.45 -25.37 -32.20
CA ALA A 631 -2.70 -24.17 -32.49
C ALA A 631 -1.38 -24.15 -31.70
N THR A 632 -0.30 -23.64 -32.32
CA THR A 632 0.96 -23.36 -31.62
C THR A 632 0.75 -22.22 -30.61
N ASP A 633 1.42 -22.29 -29.46
CA ASP A 633 1.32 -21.23 -28.44
C ASP A 633 2.34 -20.11 -28.65
N THR A 634 1.90 -18.87 -28.40
CA THR A 634 2.82 -17.77 -28.10
C THR A 634 3.04 -17.75 -26.59
N LEU A 635 4.28 -17.87 -26.12
CA LEU A 635 4.59 -17.82 -24.69
C LEU A 635 5.10 -16.44 -24.29
N VAL A 636 4.73 -15.99 -23.09
CA VAL A 636 5.26 -14.79 -22.43
C VAL A 636 5.99 -15.23 -21.17
N GLU A 637 7.19 -14.72 -20.98
CA GLU A 637 7.96 -14.93 -19.76
C GLU A 637 7.44 -14.04 -18.64
N VAL A 638 7.18 -14.64 -17.48
CA VAL A 638 7.08 -13.95 -16.19
C VAL A 638 8.38 -14.25 -15.46
N PRO A 639 9.25 -13.26 -15.22
CA PRO A 639 10.52 -13.46 -14.52
C PRO A 639 10.30 -14.07 -13.13
N ALA A 640 11.30 -14.75 -12.57
CA ALA A 640 11.22 -15.11 -11.16
C ALA A 640 11.42 -13.85 -10.31
N SER A 641 10.73 -13.79 -9.18
CA SER A 641 10.88 -12.75 -8.17
C SER A 641 11.50 -13.37 -6.91
N GLY A 642 12.56 -12.74 -6.39
CA GLY A 642 13.13 -13.07 -5.09
C GLY A 642 12.40 -12.37 -3.94
N ALA A 643 12.80 -12.62 -2.69
CA ALA A 643 12.10 -12.05 -1.53
C ALA A 643 12.01 -10.52 -1.50
N ALA A 644 12.94 -9.81 -2.16
CA ALA A 644 12.92 -8.35 -2.28
C ALA A 644 11.86 -7.81 -3.26
N GLY A 645 11.34 -8.65 -4.16
CA GLY A 645 10.41 -8.25 -5.21
C GLY A 645 11.08 -7.72 -6.48
N SER A 646 10.23 -7.38 -7.44
CA SER A 646 10.57 -6.73 -8.71
C SER A 646 10.72 -5.21 -8.57
N CYS A 647 11.57 -4.64 -9.41
CA CYS A 647 11.76 -3.19 -9.52
C CYS A 647 10.69 -2.48 -10.35
N VAL A 648 9.85 -3.24 -11.04
CA VAL A 648 8.66 -2.74 -11.72
C VAL A 648 7.50 -3.62 -11.29
N GLY A 649 6.46 -2.99 -10.77
CA GLY A 649 5.27 -3.66 -10.33
C GLY A 649 4.52 -4.31 -11.49
N VAL A 650 3.65 -5.25 -11.16
CA VAL A 650 2.82 -5.98 -12.14
C VAL A 650 1.94 -5.04 -12.98
N ASP A 651 1.61 -3.86 -12.44
CA ASP A 651 0.88 -2.78 -13.10
C ASP A 651 1.76 -1.79 -13.89
N GLY A 652 3.07 -2.05 -13.97
CA GLY A 652 4.06 -1.18 -14.62
C GLY A 652 4.59 -0.04 -13.74
N THR A 653 4.15 0.08 -12.48
CA THR A 653 4.61 1.12 -11.56
C THR A 653 6.08 0.88 -11.18
N PRO A 654 6.97 1.90 -11.26
CA PRO A 654 8.36 1.74 -10.81
C PRO A 654 8.46 1.63 -9.28
N ASN A 655 9.29 0.70 -8.80
CA ASN A 655 9.67 0.60 -7.39
C ASN A 655 10.91 1.46 -7.12
N PHE A 656 10.72 2.65 -6.54
CA PHE A 656 11.82 3.58 -6.26
C PHE A 656 12.76 3.14 -5.13
N ALA A 657 12.43 2.04 -4.43
CA ALA A 657 13.31 1.43 -3.42
C ALA A 657 14.32 0.44 -4.02
N CYS A 658 14.26 0.16 -5.33
CA CYS A 658 15.25 -0.68 -5.98
C CYS A 658 16.60 0.05 -6.22
N PRO A 659 17.74 -0.66 -6.14
CA PRO A 659 19.01 -0.17 -6.62
C PRO A 659 18.95 0.05 -8.14
N VAL A 660 19.30 1.24 -8.62
CA VAL A 660 19.18 1.60 -10.04
C VAL A 660 20.57 1.58 -10.69
N CYS A 661 20.79 0.67 -11.63
CA CYS A 661 21.90 0.82 -12.58
C CYS A 661 21.53 1.92 -13.60
N GLY A 662 22.48 2.84 -13.88
CA GLY A 662 22.35 3.83 -14.96
C GLY A 662 22.14 5.29 -14.52
N ASP A 663 22.17 5.62 -13.23
CA ASP A 663 22.07 7.03 -12.76
C ASP A 663 23.44 7.70 -12.49
N ASN A 664 24.53 6.93 -12.64
CA ASN A 664 25.91 7.37 -12.45
C ASN A 664 26.21 7.85 -11.00
N LYS A 665 25.48 7.36 -9.98
CA LYS A 665 25.66 7.71 -8.57
C LYS A 665 25.64 6.46 -7.67
N VAL A 666 26.34 6.55 -6.54
CA VAL A 666 26.22 5.59 -5.42
C VAL A 666 25.56 6.37 -4.29
N ASN A 667 24.24 6.25 -4.16
CA ASN A 667 23.37 7.04 -3.31
C ASN A 667 22.46 6.21 -2.37
N GLN A 668 22.55 4.88 -2.38
CA GLN A 668 21.85 4.00 -1.43
C GLN A 668 22.79 3.07 -0.66
N ALA A 669 22.44 2.73 0.59
CA ALA A 669 23.29 1.98 1.50
C ALA A 669 23.53 0.51 1.10
N SER A 670 22.75 -0.04 0.16
CA SER A 670 22.91 -1.37 -0.43
C SER A 670 23.69 -1.38 -1.75
N GLU A 671 24.12 -0.23 -2.27
CA GLU A 671 24.84 -0.16 -3.55
C GLU A 671 26.33 -0.50 -3.41
N GLN A 672 26.72 -1.64 -3.99
CA GLN A 672 28.12 -1.98 -4.31
C GLN A 672 28.31 -2.35 -5.81
N CYS A 673 27.23 -2.30 -6.62
CA CYS A 673 26.96 -2.88 -7.96
C CYS A 673 26.95 -4.43 -8.02
N ASP A 674 25.81 -5.06 -8.36
CA ASP A 674 25.66 -6.49 -8.68
C ASP A 674 24.75 -6.77 -9.90
N GLY A 675 25.33 -7.26 -11.00
CA GLY A 675 24.82 -8.36 -11.85
C GLY A 675 23.37 -8.49 -12.37
N THR A 676 22.39 -7.66 -12.04
CA THR A 676 21.03 -7.72 -12.61
C THR A 676 20.57 -6.36 -13.10
N ASP A 677 19.93 -6.38 -14.26
CA ASP A 677 19.69 -5.21 -15.07
C ASP A 677 18.43 -4.44 -14.64
N SER A 678 18.46 -3.11 -14.84
CA SER A 678 17.24 -2.29 -14.81
C SER A 678 16.39 -2.55 -16.06
N VAL A 679 15.09 -2.21 -16.01
CA VAL A 679 14.18 -2.24 -17.18
C VAL A 679 14.68 -1.35 -18.33
N LEU A 680 15.58 -0.41 -18.06
CA LEU A 680 16.20 0.44 -19.07
C LEU A 680 17.40 -0.23 -19.78
N CYS A 681 18.00 -1.29 -19.20
CA CYS A 681 19.24 -1.89 -19.69
C CYS A 681 19.34 -3.43 -19.54
N PRO A 682 18.33 -4.23 -19.95
CA PRO A 682 18.33 -5.68 -19.79
C PRO A 682 19.52 -6.35 -20.53
N GLY A 683 20.28 -7.16 -19.79
CA GLY A 683 21.48 -7.90 -20.20
C GLY A 683 22.76 -7.08 -20.42
N ALA A 684 22.84 -5.82 -19.98
CA ALA A 684 23.75 -4.85 -20.60
C ALA A 684 24.63 -4.04 -19.64
N CYS A 685 24.45 -4.09 -18.32
CA CYS A 685 25.20 -3.22 -17.40
C CYS A 685 26.74 -3.34 -17.53
N ARG A 686 27.44 -2.21 -17.78
CA ARG A 686 28.93 -2.18 -17.84
C ARG A 686 29.52 -2.18 -16.43
N VAL A 687 30.77 -2.63 -16.32
CA VAL A 687 31.58 -2.63 -15.07
C VAL A 687 31.73 -1.26 -14.39
N ASN A 688 31.44 -0.16 -15.07
CA ASN A 688 31.42 1.20 -14.50
C ASN A 688 29.99 1.71 -14.18
N CYS A 689 29.02 0.80 -14.06
CA CYS A 689 27.62 1.06 -13.74
C CYS A 689 26.94 2.04 -14.75
N THR A 690 27.40 2.03 -16.01
CA THR A 690 26.79 2.72 -17.16
C THR A 690 26.15 1.73 -18.13
N CYS A 691 25.08 2.13 -18.79
CA CYS A 691 24.51 1.32 -19.87
C CYS A 691 25.33 1.47 -21.15
N PRO A 692 25.54 0.41 -21.95
CA PRO A 692 25.98 0.52 -23.32
C PRO A 692 24.92 1.33 -24.08
N PRO A 693 25.32 2.20 -25.01
CA PRO A 693 24.35 2.83 -25.89
C PRO A 693 23.56 1.72 -26.58
N ALA A 694 22.23 1.83 -26.60
CA ALA A 694 21.36 0.95 -27.35
C ALA A 694 21.91 0.78 -28.79
N PRO A 695 21.73 -0.38 -29.47
CA PRO A 695 21.87 -0.40 -30.91
C PRO A 695 20.86 0.61 -31.45
N THR A 696 21.37 1.78 -31.83
CA THR A 696 20.58 2.82 -32.44
C THR A 696 19.96 2.23 -33.70
N PRO A 697 18.64 2.36 -33.93
CA PRO A 697 18.17 2.49 -35.30
C PRO A 697 19.04 3.59 -35.89
N ALA A 698 19.72 3.32 -37.02
CA ALA A 698 20.65 4.27 -37.62
C ALA A 698 20.10 5.70 -37.50
N GLY A 699 20.78 6.48 -36.66
CA GLY A 699 20.48 7.88 -36.45
C GLY A 699 21.24 8.73 -37.46
N PRO A 700 20.80 9.98 -37.68
CA PRO A 700 21.07 10.74 -38.90
C PRO A 700 22.55 11.00 -39.19
N ARG A 701 23.01 10.91 -40.45
CA ARG A 701 24.44 10.97 -40.84
C ARG A 701 24.83 12.20 -41.65
N CYS A 702 25.15 13.31 -41.00
CA CYS A 702 25.71 14.45 -41.73
C CYS A 702 27.19 14.21 -41.80
N GLY A 703 27.68 14.07 -43.00
CA GLY A 703 29.09 13.92 -43.29
C GLY A 703 29.34 13.36 -44.68
N ASP A 704 28.34 12.69 -45.23
CA ASP A 704 28.45 11.77 -46.34
C ASP A 704 28.22 12.42 -47.72
N ASN A 705 28.15 13.76 -47.77
CA ASN A 705 27.73 14.53 -48.93
C ASN A 705 26.29 14.23 -49.37
N LEU A 706 25.47 13.65 -48.48
CA LEU A 706 24.10 13.17 -48.71
C LEU A 706 23.25 13.17 -47.42
N VAL A 707 22.62 14.30 -47.10
CA VAL A 707 21.66 14.38 -45.97
C VAL A 707 20.50 13.40 -46.14
N ASN A 708 20.47 12.31 -45.37
CA ASN A 708 19.57 11.17 -45.63
C ASN A 708 18.69 10.76 -44.47
N GLN A 709 18.72 11.49 -43.35
CA GLN A 709 18.00 11.13 -42.14
C GLN A 709 17.55 12.37 -41.31
N ALA A 710 16.63 12.18 -40.36
CA ALA A 710 15.70 13.23 -39.89
C ALA A 710 16.20 14.23 -38.81
N SER A 711 17.47 14.17 -38.36
CA SER A 711 18.02 14.99 -37.26
C SER A 711 19.51 15.35 -37.47
N GLU A 712 19.90 15.54 -38.73
CA GLU A 712 21.27 15.67 -39.21
C GLU A 712 21.83 17.11 -39.13
N GLN A 713 23.16 17.31 -38.99
CA GLN A 713 23.88 18.62 -39.00
C GLN A 713 24.99 18.75 -40.08
N CYS A 714 24.73 19.48 -41.16
CA CYS A 714 25.59 19.90 -42.29
C CYS A 714 26.97 19.23 -42.54
N ASP A 715 27.16 18.68 -43.74
CA ASP A 715 28.46 18.19 -44.24
C ASP A 715 28.91 18.79 -45.57
N GLY A 716 30.17 18.53 -45.96
CA GLY A 716 30.68 18.92 -47.27
C GLY A 716 30.56 20.43 -47.52
N THR A 717 29.84 20.81 -48.58
CA THR A 717 29.54 22.22 -48.88
C THR A 717 28.63 22.89 -47.85
N ALA A 718 27.89 22.14 -47.04
CA ALA A 718 26.98 22.67 -46.03
C ALA A 718 27.74 23.16 -44.77
N ASP A 719 28.85 22.53 -44.38
CA ASP A 719 29.74 23.07 -43.33
C ASP A 719 30.45 24.35 -43.82
N ALA A 720 30.85 24.38 -45.09
CA ALA A 720 31.46 25.56 -45.70
C ALA A 720 30.50 26.77 -45.77
N ALA A 721 29.19 26.54 -45.84
CA ALA A 721 28.19 27.61 -45.82
C ALA A 721 27.98 28.21 -44.43
N CYS A 722 28.16 27.42 -43.35
CA CYS A 722 27.90 27.86 -41.97
C CYS A 722 28.86 27.23 -40.94
N PRO A 723 30.14 27.61 -40.98
CA PRO A 723 31.18 27.02 -40.14
C PRO A 723 30.85 27.24 -38.65
N GLY A 724 30.67 26.15 -37.91
CA GLY A 724 30.46 26.18 -36.46
C GLY A 724 29.10 26.72 -36.00
N ARG A 725 28.08 26.75 -36.88
CA ARG A 725 26.74 27.26 -36.53
C ARG A 725 25.56 26.38 -36.98
N CYS A 726 25.72 25.21 -37.58
CA CYS A 726 24.55 24.39 -37.97
C CYS A 726 23.76 23.80 -36.77
N ARG A 727 22.43 23.73 -36.90
CA ARG A 727 21.46 23.17 -35.95
C ARG A 727 21.00 21.78 -36.42
N ALA A 728 20.36 21.02 -35.52
CA ALA A 728 19.94 19.61 -35.70
C ALA A 728 18.87 19.38 -36.80
N ASP A 729 18.48 20.43 -37.52
CA ASP A 729 17.54 20.45 -38.66
C ASP A 729 18.23 20.85 -39.99
N CYS A 730 19.58 20.79 -40.05
CA CYS A 730 20.41 21.25 -41.18
C CYS A 730 20.30 22.74 -41.54
N THR A 731 19.91 23.62 -40.60
CA THR A 731 19.92 25.09 -40.80
C THR A 731 21.01 25.79 -39.98
N CYS A 732 21.40 26.99 -40.37
CA CYS A 732 22.43 27.74 -39.66
C CYS A 732 21.84 28.57 -38.52
N ALA A 733 22.44 28.48 -37.34
CA ALA A 733 22.16 29.32 -36.20
C ALA A 733 22.47 30.80 -36.56
N PRO A 734 21.60 31.74 -36.15
CA PRO A 734 21.77 33.16 -36.44
C PRO A 734 23.02 33.73 -35.76
N ALA A 735 23.56 34.81 -36.33
CA ALA A 735 24.81 35.45 -35.91
C ALA A 735 24.72 36.14 -34.52
N PRO A 736 25.85 36.42 -33.85
CA PRO A 736 25.88 36.86 -32.46
C PRO A 736 25.27 38.26 -32.30
N VAL A 737 24.66 38.52 -31.15
CA VAL A 737 23.93 39.75 -30.85
C VAL A 737 24.55 40.41 -29.61
N CYS A 738 24.79 41.72 -29.67
CA CYS A 738 25.26 42.52 -28.55
C CYS A 738 24.18 42.64 -27.44
N GLY A 739 24.55 42.42 -26.16
CA GLY A 739 23.66 42.65 -25.00
C GLY A 739 23.65 41.59 -23.88
N ASP A 740 24.64 40.70 -23.81
CA ASP A 740 24.78 39.65 -22.78
C ASP A 740 25.75 40.00 -21.64
N ASN A 741 26.21 41.26 -21.58
CA ASN A 741 27.16 41.80 -20.59
C ASN A 741 28.55 41.14 -20.58
N ALA A 742 29.00 40.56 -21.70
CA ALA A 742 30.39 40.13 -21.87
C ALA A 742 30.95 40.57 -23.23
N ILE A 743 32.21 41.04 -23.26
CA ILE A 743 33.00 41.13 -24.50
C ILE A 743 33.97 39.97 -24.50
N ASN A 744 33.63 38.90 -25.21
CA ASN A 744 34.43 37.69 -25.28
C ASN A 744 34.84 37.33 -26.72
N GLN A 745 34.44 38.12 -27.73
CA GLN A 745 34.82 37.93 -29.13
C GLN A 745 35.21 39.25 -29.83
N PRO A 746 36.14 39.25 -30.79
CA PRO A 746 36.58 40.47 -31.49
C PRO A 746 35.51 41.17 -32.35
N SER A 747 34.43 40.46 -32.70
CA SER A 747 33.33 40.95 -33.55
C SER A 747 32.16 41.58 -32.77
N GLU A 748 32.21 41.58 -31.44
CA GLU A 748 31.19 42.22 -30.59
C GLU A 748 31.45 43.73 -30.56
N GLN A 749 30.79 44.47 -31.45
CA GLN A 749 30.88 45.92 -31.53
C GLN A 749 29.48 46.52 -31.45
N CYS A 750 29.35 47.61 -30.69
CA CYS A 750 28.09 48.34 -30.59
C CYS A 750 27.91 49.20 -31.87
N ASP A 751 27.49 48.56 -32.95
CA ASP A 751 27.19 49.18 -34.23
C ASP A 751 25.69 49.16 -34.54
N GLY A 752 25.29 49.89 -35.58
CA GLY A 752 23.88 50.13 -35.91
C GLY A 752 23.10 48.90 -36.38
N THR A 753 23.69 47.70 -36.41
CA THR A 753 23.05 46.48 -36.95
C THR A 753 22.68 45.41 -35.92
N ASP A 754 23.22 45.42 -34.69
CA ASP A 754 23.04 44.33 -33.71
C ASP A 754 22.30 44.73 -32.40
N SER A 755 21.14 45.38 -32.50
CA SER A 755 20.45 46.02 -31.35
C SER A 755 19.07 45.46 -31.01
N ALA A 756 18.96 44.14 -30.80
CA ALA A 756 17.69 43.50 -30.43
C ALA A 756 17.35 43.57 -28.92
N LEU A 757 18.33 43.66 -28.03
CA LEU A 757 18.10 43.63 -26.56
C LEU A 757 18.05 45.02 -25.90
N CYS A 758 18.68 46.06 -26.47
CA CYS A 758 18.68 47.43 -25.95
C CYS A 758 18.68 48.49 -27.09
N PRO A 759 17.52 48.84 -27.68
CA PRO A 759 17.44 49.75 -28.81
C PRO A 759 17.98 51.15 -28.47
N GLY A 760 19.09 51.55 -29.10
CA GLY A 760 19.68 52.89 -28.97
C GLY A 760 20.40 53.21 -27.66
N ALA A 761 20.68 52.23 -26.79
CA ALA A 761 21.26 52.47 -25.46
C ALA A 761 22.45 51.56 -25.08
N CYS A 762 22.98 50.78 -26.03
CA CYS A 762 24.16 49.93 -25.84
C CYS A 762 25.44 50.79 -25.67
N ARG A 763 26.27 50.45 -24.68
CA ARG A 763 27.56 51.11 -24.41
C ARG A 763 28.68 50.42 -25.20
N VAL A 764 29.80 51.14 -25.38
CA VAL A 764 30.99 50.65 -26.11
C VAL A 764 31.62 49.38 -25.52
N ASP A 765 31.25 49.01 -24.30
CA ASP A 765 31.66 47.78 -23.62
C ASP A 765 30.60 46.65 -23.68
N CYS A 766 29.64 46.76 -24.61
CA CYS A 766 28.51 45.83 -24.78
C CYS A 766 27.60 45.68 -23.55
N THR A 767 27.62 46.64 -22.61
CA THR A 767 26.71 46.68 -21.46
C THR A 767 25.49 47.58 -21.71
N CYS A 768 24.35 47.23 -21.10
CA CYS A 768 23.18 48.12 -21.04
C CYS A 768 23.17 48.88 -19.70
N PRO A 769 22.89 50.20 -19.67
CA PRO A 769 22.77 50.93 -18.42
C PRO A 769 21.60 50.39 -17.58
N PRO A 770 21.79 50.11 -16.28
CA PRO A 770 20.71 49.58 -15.45
C PRO A 770 19.59 50.62 -15.26
N PRO A 771 18.32 50.20 -15.14
CA PRO A 771 17.26 51.06 -14.64
C PRO A 771 17.60 51.48 -13.20
N PRO A 772 17.21 52.69 -12.74
CA PRO A 772 17.52 53.12 -11.39
C PRO A 772 16.82 52.24 -10.34
N GLY A 773 17.62 51.64 -9.45
CA GLY A 773 17.22 51.42 -8.05
C GLY A 773 16.70 50.03 -7.66
N ALA A 774 17.39 48.93 -7.98
CA ALA A 774 17.23 47.69 -7.20
C ALA A 774 18.32 47.60 -6.11
N PRO A 775 17.98 47.21 -4.87
CA PRO A 775 18.97 47.04 -3.81
C PRO A 775 19.90 45.85 -4.12
N VAL A 776 21.20 46.03 -3.92
CA VAL A 776 22.26 45.04 -4.15
C VAL A 776 22.90 44.68 -2.82
N GLY A 777 22.92 43.38 -2.51
CA GLY A 777 23.61 42.80 -1.35
C GLY A 777 24.79 41.95 -1.78
N THR A 778 25.98 42.24 -1.27
CA THR A 778 27.24 41.54 -1.61
C THR A 778 27.91 40.97 -0.36
N VAL A 779 28.32 39.70 -0.41
CA VAL A 779 29.14 39.07 0.64
C VAL A 779 30.61 39.44 0.39
N GLU A 780 31.14 40.35 1.21
CA GLU A 780 32.49 40.91 1.06
C GLU A 780 33.58 40.09 1.73
N ALA A 781 33.23 39.25 2.71
CA ALA A 781 34.14 38.31 3.36
C ALA A 781 33.39 37.20 4.09
N ASP A 782 33.98 36.00 4.11
CA ASP A 782 33.57 34.86 4.91
C ASP A 782 34.77 34.00 5.36
N THR A 783 34.75 33.54 6.60
CA THR A 783 35.76 32.61 7.12
C THR A 783 35.22 31.92 8.36
N PHE A 784 35.85 30.81 8.77
CA PHE A 784 35.62 30.25 10.10
C PHE A 784 36.87 30.39 10.98
N VAL A 785 36.65 30.37 12.30
CA VAL A 785 37.70 30.35 13.33
C VAL A 785 37.53 29.11 14.19
N ASN A 786 38.64 28.47 14.56
CA ASN A 786 38.61 27.18 15.26
C ASN A 786 39.38 27.28 16.58
N LYS A 787 38.69 27.03 17.70
CA LYS A 787 39.26 27.06 19.05
C LYS A 787 40.40 26.08 19.25
N ALA A 788 40.36 24.92 18.58
CA ALA A 788 41.43 23.92 18.67
C ALA A 788 42.72 24.34 17.97
N THR A 789 42.69 25.33 17.07
CA THR A 789 43.88 25.85 16.37
C THR A 789 43.89 27.38 16.41
N PRO A 790 44.08 27.99 17.60
CA PRO A 790 43.60 29.34 17.84
C PRO A 790 44.38 30.46 17.13
N ALA A 791 45.57 30.17 16.59
CA ALA A 791 46.40 31.09 15.81
C ALA A 791 46.30 30.88 14.28
N ARG A 792 45.51 29.89 13.80
CA ARG A 792 45.39 29.59 12.38
C ARG A 792 44.28 30.41 11.73
N ASN A 793 44.56 30.96 10.54
CA ASN A 793 43.58 31.60 9.68
C ASN A 793 43.02 30.59 8.67
N PHE A 794 41.72 30.69 8.34
CA PHE A 794 41.02 29.82 7.39
C PHE A 794 40.32 30.58 6.25
N GLY A 795 40.63 31.87 6.06
CA GLY A 795 39.93 32.74 5.11
C GLY A 795 40.20 32.49 3.63
N THR A 796 40.93 31.43 3.28
CA THR A 796 41.13 30.98 1.89
C THR A 796 40.56 29.59 1.65
N THR A 797 39.93 28.99 2.67
CA THR A 797 39.35 27.65 2.55
C THR A 797 38.03 27.70 1.81
N THR A 798 37.72 26.67 1.03
CA THR A 798 36.47 26.60 0.24
C THR A 798 35.25 26.16 1.07
N ARG A 799 35.35 26.17 2.41
CA ARG A 799 34.30 25.70 3.33
C ARG A 799 34.29 26.50 4.63
N LEU A 800 33.11 26.66 5.18
CA LEU A 800 32.86 27.27 6.48
C LEU A 800 32.38 26.19 7.45
N GLU A 801 32.74 26.27 8.72
CA GLU A 801 32.38 25.26 9.72
C GLU A 801 31.76 25.91 10.96
N VAL A 802 30.71 25.28 11.49
CA VAL A 802 30.07 25.63 12.75
C VAL A 802 29.96 24.36 13.59
N ASP A 803 30.52 24.38 14.79
CA ASP A 803 30.71 23.18 15.61
C ASP A 803 30.90 23.61 17.07
N ALA A 804 30.41 22.83 18.04
CA ALA A 804 30.65 23.07 19.46
C ALA A 804 31.84 22.27 20.02
N SER A 805 32.34 21.25 19.30
CA SER A 805 33.40 20.35 19.80
C SER A 805 34.34 19.82 18.70
N PRO A 806 35.51 20.46 18.47
CA PRO A 806 35.95 21.71 19.08
C PRO A 806 35.15 22.90 18.54
N VAL A 807 35.00 23.94 19.37
CA VAL A 807 34.22 25.13 18.99
C VAL A 807 34.76 25.78 17.71
N LYS A 808 33.92 25.87 16.69
CA LYS A 808 34.15 26.58 15.43
C LYS A 808 33.02 27.55 15.18
N GLN A 809 33.38 28.76 14.78
CA GLN A 809 32.43 29.85 14.52
C GLN A 809 32.71 30.39 13.12
N THR A 810 31.66 30.65 12.36
CA THR A 810 31.77 31.26 11.02
C THR A 810 31.49 32.76 11.11
N LEU A 811 32.20 33.58 10.34
CA LEU A 811 32.08 35.04 10.30
C LEU A 811 31.76 35.48 8.88
N PHE A 812 30.88 36.48 8.73
CA PHE A 812 30.52 37.10 7.46
C PHE A 812 30.60 38.62 7.55
N ARG A 813 31.05 39.26 6.47
CA ARG A 813 30.88 40.70 6.24
C ARG A 813 30.15 40.89 4.92
N VAL A 814 29.08 41.65 4.95
CA VAL A 814 28.25 41.94 3.77
C VAL A 814 28.11 43.44 3.61
N SER A 815 27.98 43.90 2.37
CA SER A 815 27.62 45.27 2.04
C SER A 815 26.30 45.33 1.29
N VAL A 816 25.54 46.36 1.60
CA VAL A 816 24.25 46.66 0.99
C VAL A 816 24.32 48.05 0.38
N SER A 817 23.92 48.16 -0.88
CA SER A 817 23.89 49.42 -1.62
C SER A 817 22.67 49.50 -2.53
N GLY A 818 22.20 50.69 -2.86
CA GLY A 818 21.08 50.89 -3.78
C GLY A 818 19.70 50.79 -3.12
N VAL A 819 19.58 50.68 -1.79
CA VAL A 819 18.33 50.83 -1.04
C VAL A 819 17.88 52.30 -1.05
N GLY A 820 18.79 53.25 -0.83
CA GLY A 820 18.48 54.69 -0.80
C GLY A 820 17.52 55.09 0.33
N ALA A 821 16.54 55.96 0.06
CA ALA A 821 15.54 56.42 1.06
C ALA A 821 14.40 55.41 1.35
N ARG A 822 14.51 54.18 0.83
CA ARG A 822 13.54 53.10 1.02
C ARG A 822 13.88 52.29 2.26
N SER A 823 12.91 51.60 2.84
CA SER A 823 13.18 50.58 3.86
C SER A 823 13.49 49.24 3.21
N VAL A 824 14.33 48.42 3.84
CA VAL A 824 14.51 47.02 3.46
C VAL A 824 13.27 46.24 3.88
N ALA A 825 12.60 45.59 2.92
CA ALA A 825 11.38 44.80 3.15
C ALA A 825 11.72 43.34 3.53
N SER A 826 12.77 42.77 2.94
CA SER A 826 13.34 41.48 3.35
C SER A 826 14.83 41.39 3.02
N ALA A 827 15.59 40.70 3.86
CA ALA A 827 16.99 40.35 3.65
C ALA A 827 17.28 38.93 4.16
N HIS A 828 17.69 38.04 3.26
CA HIS A 828 18.04 36.65 3.60
C HIS A 828 19.49 36.36 3.20
N LEU A 829 20.30 35.88 4.15
CA LEU A 829 21.64 35.37 3.88
C LEU A 829 21.52 33.88 3.52
N ARG A 830 21.63 33.58 2.23
CA ARG A 830 21.56 32.24 1.67
C ARG A 830 22.92 31.56 1.69
N LEU A 831 23.01 30.41 2.35
CA LEU A 831 24.18 29.51 2.32
C LEU A 831 23.79 28.15 1.73
N GLN A 832 24.80 27.33 1.46
CA GLN A 832 24.63 26.01 0.88
C GLN A 832 25.41 25.01 1.75
N VAL A 833 24.72 24.00 2.29
CA VAL A 833 25.37 22.91 3.01
C VAL A 833 26.27 22.18 2.01
N SER A 834 27.55 22.00 2.36
CA SER A 834 28.54 21.38 1.48
C SER A 834 28.09 19.98 1.09
N THR A 835 28.33 19.57 -0.16
CA THR A 835 28.02 18.22 -0.65
C THR A 835 29.05 17.17 -0.23
N VAL A 836 30.10 17.58 0.51
CA VAL A 836 31.10 16.67 1.07
C VAL A 836 30.51 15.90 2.24
N THR A 837 30.68 14.57 2.28
CA THR A 837 30.17 13.68 3.33
C THR A 837 30.46 14.20 4.75
N ASN A 838 29.47 14.05 5.65
CA ASN A 838 29.48 14.55 7.04
C ASN A 838 29.44 16.08 7.15
N SER A 839 28.81 16.76 6.20
CA SER A 839 28.59 18.22 6.27
C SER A 839 27.18 18.57 6.72
N GLN A 840 26.24 17.62 6.66
CA GLN A 840 24.93 17.70 7.28
C GLN A 840 25.03 17.70 8.81
N SER A 841 24.06 18.28 9.50
CA SER A 841 24.03 18.33 10.95
C SER A 841 22.59 18.36 11.47
N VAL A 842 22.38 17.87 12.69
CA VAL A 842 21.15 18.07 13.45
C VAL A 842 20.90 19.54 13.85
N SER A 843 21.88 20.44 13.67
CA SER A 843 21.72 21.89 13.86
C SER A 843 22.52 22.70 12.84
N GLY A 844 21.84 23.56 12.08
CA GLY A 844 22.45 24.49 11.12
C GLY A 844 23.17 25.69 11.75
N GLY A 845 23.06 25.88 13.06
CA GLY A 845 23.66 26.99 13.80
C GLY A 845 22.73 28.20 13.98
N SER A 846 23.18 29.14 14.81
CA SER A 846 22.51 30.40 15.15
C SER A 846 23.29 31.57 14.57
N ILE A 847 22.64 32.42 13.78
CA ILE A 847 23.27 33.63 13.23
C ILE A 847 23.04 34.82 14.16
N HIS A 848 24.11 35.58 14.39
CA HIS A 848 24.14 36.78 15.22
C HIS A 848 24.58 37.97 14.39
N ARG A 849 24.08 39.16 14.73
CA ARG A 849 24.74 40.41 14.34
C ARG A 849 25.96 40.62 15.25
N ILE A 850 27.10 41.02 14.70
CA ILE A 850 28.28 41.42 15.50
C ILE A 850 28.60 42.90 15.28
N SER A 851 28.98 43.60 16.35
CA SER A 851 29.18 45.05 16.29
C SER A 851 30.45 45.45 15.52
N SER A 852 31.48 44.60 15.50
CA SER A 852 32.78 44.90 14.90
C SER A 852 32.94 44.26 13.52
N CYS A 853 33.10 45.11 12.50
CA CYS A 853 33.45 44.71 11.12
C CYS A 853 34.94 44.87 10.78
N ALA A 854 35.76 45.25 11.76
CA ALA A 854 37.17 45.62 11.57
C ALA A 854 38.13 44.43 11.40
N TRP A 855 37.61 43.22 11.25
CA TRP A 855 38.41 42.02 11.02
C TRP A 855 38.74 41.85 9.53
N ASP A 856 39.91 41.30 9.24
CA ASP A 856 40.35 40.98 7.88
C ASP A 856 40.32 39.46 7.69
N GLU A 857 39.63 39.01 6.66
CA GLU A 857 39.44 37.58 6.35
C GLU A 857 40.77 36.83 6.21
N ARG A 858 41.81 37.49 5.70
CA ARG A 858 43.12 36.86 5.48
C ARG A 858 43.98 36.78 6.75
N THR A 859 43.61 37.49 7.82
CA THR A 859 44.42 37.56 9.05
C THR A 859 43.66 37.21 10.33
N VAL A 860 42.33 37.10 10.31
CA VAL A 860 41.54 36.76 11.49
C VAL A 860 41.81 35.32 11.94
N THR A 861 41.97 35.13 13.25
CA THR A 861 42.22 33.84 13.90
C THR A 861 41.25 33.72 15.07
N TRP A 862 41.19 32.56 15.74
CA TRP A 862 40.39 32.44 16.96
C TRP A 862 40.76 33.49 18.02
N ASN A 863 42.05 33.81 18.17
CA ASN A 863 42.54 34.78 19.15
C ASN A 863 42.18 36.23 18.81
N THR A 864 42.04 36.54 17.52
CA THR A 864 41.80 37.91 17.01
C THR A 864 40.38 38.11 16.50
N ARG A 865 39.50 37.10 16.66
CA ARG A 865 38.12 37.16 16.18
C ARG A 865 37.32 38.24 16.91
N PRO A 866 36.38 38.91 16.22
CA PRO A 866 35.42 39.79 16.89
C PRO A 866 34.57 39.00 17.88
N ALA A 867 34.17 39.65 18.97
CA ALA A 867 33.23 39.05 19.93
C ALA A 867 31.85 38.91 19.28
N ILE A 868 31.16 37.80 19.57
CA ILE A 868 29.74 37.64 19.23
C ILE A 868 28.95 38.34 20.34
N ASP A 869 28.62 39.62 20.12
CA ASP A 869 28.08 40.53 21.13
C ASP A 869 26.65 41.02 20.84
N GLY A 870 26.11 40.70 19.66
CA GLY A 870 24.74 41.04 19.29
C GLY A 870 23.76 39.88 19.39
N PRO A 871 22.45 40.19 19.28
CA PRO A 871 21.38 39.22 19.44
C PRO A 871 21.39 38.17 18.33
N VAL A 872 20.87 36.98 18.64
CA VAL A 872 20.53 35.95 17.64
C VAL A 872 19.43 36.52 16.74
N LEU A 873 19.64 36.44 15.43
CA LEU A 873 18.66 36.89 14.44
C LEU A 873 17.81 35.71 13.93
N ALA A 874 18.43 34.55 13.74
CA ALA A 874 17.75 33.32 13.34
C ALA A 874 18.56 32.08 13.78
N THR A 875 17.87 30.97 14.05
CA THR A 875 18.48 29.68 14.35
C THR A 875 17.87 28.62 13.45
N LEU A 876 18.72 27.77 12.88
CA LEU A 876 18.29 26.69 12.00
C LEU A 876 18.41 25.32 12.69
N GLY A 877 17.38 24.51 12.51
CA GLY A 877 17.32 23.12 12.96
C GLY A 877 18.18 22.18 12.10
N ALA A 878 17.76 20.93 11.96
CA ALA A 878 18.50 19.95 11.17
C ALA A 878 18.61 20.35 9.70
N VAL A 879 19.82 20.25 9.15
CA VAL A 879 20.15 20.60 7.77
C VAL A 879 20.77 19.43 7.04
N ALA A 880 20.28 19.14 5.83
CA ALA A 880 20.67 18.01 5.01
C ALA A 880 21.83 18.34 4.05
N LEU A 881 22.54 17.31 3.60
CA LEU A 881 23.68 17.44 2.68
C LEU A 881 23.24 18.09 1.36
N GLY A 882 23.94 19.13 0.90
CA GLY A 882 23.57 19.80 -0.34
C GLY A 882 22.27 20.61 -0.28
N GLN A 883 21.74 20.91 0.91
CA GLN A 883 20.58 21.77 1.08
C GLN A 883 20.96 23.27 1.02
N PRO A 884 20.29 24.10 0.18
CA PRO A 884 20.35 25.56 0.31
C PRO A 884 19.51 26.00 1.52
N ILE A 885 20.05 26.90 2.33
CA ILE A 885 19.42 27.40 3.55
C ILE A 885 19.45 28.92 3.56
N ASP A 886 18.43 29.54 4.16
CA ASP A 886 18.28 30.98 4.27
C ASP A 886 18.22 31.39 5.75
N PHE A 887 19.15 32.24 6.18
CA PHE A 887 19.05 32.93 7.45
C PHE A 887 18.36 34.28 7.24
N ASP A 888 17.23 34.53 7.94
CA ASP A 888 16.60 35.84 7.93
C ASP A 888 17.43 36.84 8.74
N VAL A 889 17.95 37.86 8.06
CA VAL A 889 18.75 38.95 8.63
C VAL A 889 18.09 40.31 8.41
N THR A 890 16.80 40.33 8.05
CA THR A 890 16.03 41.54 7.71
C THR A 890 16.12 42.61 8.80
N SER A 891 15.97 42.20 10.06
CA SER A 891 16.01 43.12 11.22
C SER A 891 17.37 43.76 11.47
N ALA A 892 18.45 43.21 10.90
CA ALA A 892 19.82 43.69 11.09
C ALA A 892 20.30 44.63 9.97
N ILE A 893 19.59 44.70 8.84
CA ILE A 893 19.95 45.48 7.65
C ILE A 893 18.88 46.55 7.40
N PRO A 894 18.96 47.72 8.06
CA PRO A 894 17.97 48.79 7.89
C PRO A 894 18.10 49.59 6.57
N GLY A 895 19.23 49.49 5.86
CA GLY A 895 19.49 50.27 4.64
C GLY A 895 20.88 50.03 4.04
N ASP A 896 21.38 51.01 3.30
CA ASP A 896 22.72 50.95 2.69
C ASP A 896 23.82 51.01 3.77
N GLY A 897 24.80 50.10 3.70
CA GLY A 897 25.87 50.01 4.70
C GLY A 897 26.59 48.66 4.71
N VAL A 898 27.61 48.55 5.57
CA VAL A 898 28.35 47.30 5.81
C VAL A 898 27.88 46.68 7.12
N TYR A 899 27.57 45.38 7.08
CA TYR A 899 27.04 44.62 8.22
C TYR A 899 27.86 43.35 8.42
N CYS A 900 28.06 42.95 9.68
CA CYS A 900 28.81 41.76 10.01
C CYS A 900 28.00 40.80 10.86
N PHE A 901 28.20 39.52 10.59
CA PHE A 901 27.49 38.42 11.22
C PHE A 901 28.45 37.34 11.69
N ALA A 902 28.02 36.59 12.69
CA ALA A 902 28.69 35.37 13.12
C ALA A 902 27.68 34.24 13.24
N ILE A 903 28.08 33.03 12.90
CA ILE A 903 27.30 31.81 13.15
C ILE A 903 28.05 30.97 14.16
N ASP A 904 27.38 30.64 15.25
CA ASP A 904 27.84 29.66 16.22
C ASP A 904 26.82 28.52 16.38
N GLY A 905 27.19 27.50 17.13
CA GLY A 905 26.36 26.32 17.32
C GLY A 905 26.65 25.66 18.65
N LEU A 906 25.62 25.04 19.22
CA LEU A 906 25.70 24.27 20.47
C LEU A 906 25.86 22.76 20.20
N SER A 907 25.70 22.33 18.95
CA SER A 907 25.86 20.93 18.53
C SER A 907 27.33 20.55 18.34
N GLY A 908 27.74 19.42 18.89
CA GLY A 908 29.04 18.78 18.59
C GLY A 908 29.07 18.01 17.27
N ASP A 909 27.92 17.87 16.61
CA ASP A 909 27.81 17.39 15.23
C ASP A 909 27.89 18.60 14.29
N GLY A 910 29.10 18.99 13.90
CA GLY A 910 29.35 20.25 13.20
C GLY A 910 28.88 20.25 11.74
N VAL A 911 28.20 21.33 11.34
CA VAL A 911 27.78 21.59 9.95
C VAL A 911 28.92 22.22 9.15
N ARG A 912 29.00 21.89 7.85
CA ARG A 912 29.90 22.57 6.90
C ARG A 912 29.12 23.23 5.76
N TYR A 913 29.35 24.52 5.57
CA TYR A 913 28.81 25.30 4.44
C TYR A 913 29.88 25.55 3.39
N THR A 914 29.50 25.84 2.16
CA THR A 914 30.42 26.33 1.11
C THR A 914 30.75 27.81 1.34
N SER A 915 32.04 28.17 1.22
CA SER A 915 32.50 29.56 1.31
C SER A 915 32.48 30.25 -0.06
N ARG A 916 32.81 31.55 -0.12
CA ARG A 916 32.92 32.28 -1.39
C ARG A 916 34.11 31.84 -2.26
N GLU A 917 35.11 31.19 -1.68
CA GLU A 917 36.26 30.61 -2.39
C GLU A 917 35.89 29.31 -3.12
N ALA A 918 34.73 28.70 -2.82
CA ALA A 918 34.25 27.52 -3.52
C ALA A 918 33.83 27.82 -4.97
N ALA A 919 33.99 26.86 -5.89
CA ALA A 919 33.63 27.06 -7.31
C ALA A 919 32.11 27.22 -7.55
N THR A 920 31.27 26.63 -6.69
CA THR A 920 29.80 26.62 -6.79
C THR A 920 29.17 26.72 -5.41
N GLY A 921 27.93 27.21 -5.31
CA GLY A 921 27.21 27.32 -4.03
C GLY A 921 27.70 28.43 -3.10
N LYS A 922 28.25 29.51 -3.66
CA LYS A 922 28.77 30.64 -2.87
C LYS A 922 27.66 31.32 -2.04
N PRO A 923 27.98 31.83 -0.84
CA PRO A 923 27.03 32.63 -0.05
C PRO A 923 26.46 33.82 -0.81
N GLN A 924 25.16 34.09 -0.64
CA GLN A 924 24.46 35.19 -1.30
C GLN A 924 23.59 35.96 -0.31
N LEU A 925 23.54 37.29 -0.43
CA LEU A 925 22.59 38.12 0.29
C LEU A 925 21.46 38.54 -0.64
N VAL A 926 20.26 38.01 -0.40
CA VAL A 926 19.06 38.28 -1.23
C VAL A 926 18.24 39.39 -0.56
N LEU A 927 18.01 40.50 -1.28
CA LEU A 927 17.34 41.70 -0.75
C LEU A 927 16.09 42.09 -1.54
N ALA A 928 15.09 42.63 -0.84
CA ALA A 928 13.95 43.34 -1.42
C ALA A 928 13.73 44.70 -0.71
N ALA A 929 13.48 45.78 -1.47
CA ALA A 929 13.20 47.12 -0.92
C ALA A 929 11.70 47.46 -0.91
N GLY A 930 11.21 48.06 0.17
CA GLY A 930 9.86 48.61 0.31
C GLY A 930 9.72 50.03 -0.26
N GLY A 931 8.51 50.41 -0.69
CA GLY A 931 8.25 51.71 -1.34
C GLY A 931 8.46 52.94 -0.44
N ALA A 932 8.92 54.06 -1.02
CA ALA A 932 9.17 55.32 -0.33
C ALA A 932 7.87 55.99 0.16
N GLY A 933 7.71 56.14 1.47
CA GLY A 933 6.58 56.85 2.10
C GLY A 933 6.76 58.37 2.01
N SER A 934 5.88 59.01 1.23
CA SER A 934 5.73 60.47 1.10
C SER A 934 5.21 61.09 2.39
N THR A 935 5.94 62.08 2.92
CA THR A 935 5.53 63.00 3.98
C THR A 935 4.60 64.10 3.46
N THR A 936 3.43 64.32 4.08
CA THR A 936 2.79 65.66 4.11
C THR A 936 1.82 65.76 5.32
N PRO A 937 1.75 66.91 6.02
CA PRO A 937 1.28 67.02 7.40
C PRO A 937 -0.20 67.45 7.49
N THR A 938 -0.87 67.14 8.60
CA THR A 938 -2.15 67.79 8.94
C THR A 938 -2.11 68.30 10.38
N THR A 939 -2.09 69.62 10.51
CA THR A 939 -2.32 70.40 11.73
C THR A 939 -3.77 70.89 11.72
N THR A 940 -4.51 70.73 12.81
CA THR A 940 -5.58 71.66 13.19
C THR A 940 -5.69 71.72 14.72
N THR A 941 -5.82 72.95 15.23
CA THR A 941 -5.50 73.43 16.57
C THR A 941 -6.80 73.77 17.35
N THR A 942 -6.91 73.26 18.59
CA THR A 942 -7.38 73.91 19.87
C THR A 942 -8.76 74.61 19.98
N LEU A 943 -9.51 74.56 21.11
CA LEU A 943 -9.26 75.12 22.48
C LEU A 943 -10.50 74.85 23.44
N PRO A 944 -10.55 75.11 24.79
CA PRO A 944 -9.70 74.77 25.96
C PRO A 944 -10.39 74.12 27.22
N ALA A 945 -9.53 73.47 28.04
CA ALA A 945 -9.32 73.40 29.52
C ALA A 945 -10.48 73.24 30.56
N PRO A 946 -10.26 72.45 31.64
CA PRO A 946 -9.61 73.03 32.82
C PRO A 946 -8.51 72.19 33.49
N THR A 947 -7.66 72.94 34.18
CA THR A 947 -6.63 72.59 35.16
C THR A 947 -7.07 71.62 36.27
N THR A 948 -6.26 70.59 36.52
CA THR A 948 -6.02 70.03 37.86
C THR A 948 -4.60 69.43 37.97
N THR A 949 -3.90 69.84 39.01
CA THR A 949 -2.60 69.38 39.50
C THR A 949 -2.69 67.95 40.09
N THR A 950 -1.53 67.28 40.24
CA THR A 950 -1.25 66.04 41.04
C THR A 950 -1.86 64.74 40.48
N THR A 951 -1.17 63.60 40.30
CA THR A 951 0.05 62.97 40.86
C THR A 951 0.42 61.78 39.95
N LEU A 952 1.70 61.41 39.86
CA LEU A 952 2.18 60.20 39.17
C LEU A 952 1.38 58.93 39.59
N PRO A 953 0.86 58.10 38.65
CA PRO A 953 0.32 56.79 38.98
C PRO A 953 1.47 55.79 39.22
N PRO A 954 1.26 54.77 40.07
CA PRO A 954 2.31 53.87 40.50
C PRO A 954 2.80 53.00 39.35
N THR A 955 4.12 52.85 39.25
CA THR A 955 4.79 51.83 38.44
C THR A 955 4.13 50.48 38.70
N ALA A 956 3.47 49.90 37.70
CA ALA A 956 2.93 48.55 37.82
C ALA A 956 4.07 47.58 38.19
N THR A 957 3.83 46.74 39.20
CA THR A 957 4.78 45.69 39.58
C THR A 957 4.77 44.62 38.48
N PRO A 958 5.94 44.22 37.92
CA PRO A 958 6.00 43.18 36.91
C PRO A 958 5.34 41.89 37.41
N ALA A 959 4.46 41.30 36.61
CA ALA A 959 3.71 40.11 36.93
C ALA A 959 3.80 39.08 35.79
N GLY A 960 4.16 37.85 36.17
CA GLY A 960 4.17 36.68 35.29
C GLY A 960 3.13 35.66 35.73
N ALA A 961 2.32 35.13 34.81
CA ALA A 961 1.26 34.17 35.11
C ALA A 961 1.22 33.03 34.10
N VAL A 962 1.07 31.80 34.59
CA VAL A 962 0.85 30.61 33.73
C VAL A 962 -0.60 30.60 33.27
N VAL A 963 -0.80 30.76 31.95
CA VAL A 963 -2.10 30.97 31.29
C VAL A 963 -2.56 29.78 30.45
N ALA A 964 -1.78 28.71 30.34
CA ALA A 964 -2.23 27.38 29.92
C ALA A 964 -1.20 26.31 30.31
N ASP A 965 -1.63 25.10 30.65
CA ASP A 965 -0.78 23.92 30.71
C ASP A 965 -1.51 22.62 30.29
N THR A 966 -0.75 21.67 29.75
CA THR A 966 -1.30 20.38 29.30
C THR A 966 -0.17 19.38 29.11
N TYR A 967 -0.52 18.11 28.90
CA TYR A 967 0.43 17.12 28.41
C TYR A 967 -0.14 16.35 27.23
N VAL A 968 0.74 15.75 26.45
CA VAL A 968 0.40 14.87 25.35
C VAL A 968 1.07 13.53 25.58
N GLN A 969 0.49 12.47 25.04
CA GLN A 969 0.92 11.10 25.28
C GLN A 969 0.92 10.31 23.96
N SER A 970 2.05 9.65 23.65
CA SER A 970 2.31 9.08 22.32
C SER A 970 1.42 7.91 21.94
N ASP A 971 1.01 7.08 22.89
CA ASP A 971 0.10 5.95 22.70
C ASP A 971 -1.38 6.35 22.75
N LEU A 972 -1.69 7.61 23.09
CA LEU A 972 -3.02 8.21 23.05
C LEU A 972 -3.00 9.45 22.16
N ALA A 973 -2.56 9.26 20.92
CA ALA A 973 -2.06 10.35 20.09
C ALA A 973 -3.07 11.43 19.70
N THR A 974 -4.37 11.14 19.81
CA THR A 974 -5.49 12.05 19.51
C THR A 974 -6.23 12.54 20.76
N THR A 975 -5.82 12.12 21.96
CA THR A 975 -6.47 12.51 23.20
C THR A 975 -5.92 13.86 23.68
N ASN A 976 -6.82 14.78 24.03
CA ASN A 976 -6.45 16.02 24.71
C ASN A 976 -6.50 15.82 26.23
N PHE A 977 -5.50 16.34 26.94
CA PHE A 977 -5.40 16.23 28.39
C PHE A 977 -5.37 17.58 29.12
N GLY A 978 -5.70 18.71 28.46
CA GLY A 978 -5.60 20.05 29.06
C GLY A 978 -6.61 20.37 30.16
N THR A 979 -7.46 19.43 30.56
CA THR A 979 -8.34 19.56 31.73
C THR A 979 -7.92 18.65 32.88
N LYS A 980 -6.78 17.96 32.77
CA LYS A 980 -6.31 17.01 33.80
C LYS A 980 -5.66 17.76 34.95
N PRO A 981 -5.85 17.33 36.21
CA PRO A 981 -5.31 18.01 37.38
C PRO A 981 -3.78 17.86 37.53
N GLN A 982 -3.14 17.08 36.67
CA GLN A 982 -1.70 16.81 36.67
C GLN A 982 -1.17 16.76 35.24
N ILE A 983 0.10 17.14 35.08
CA ILE A 983 0.86 17.04 33.83
C ILE A 983 2.03 16.07 34.01
N PHE A 984 2.39 15.38 32.94
CA PHE A 984 3.31 14.23 32.98
C PHE A 984 4.48 14.41 32.03
N VAL A 985 5.64 13.90 32.44
CA VAL A 985 6.87 13.88 31.67
C VAL A 985 7.49 12.48 31.77
N ASP A 986 7.56 11.75 30.65
CA ASP A 986 8.00 10.35 30.60
C ASP A 986 8.54 10.01 29.19
N ASN A 987 9.55 9.15 29.11
CA ASN A 987 10.09 8.59 27.87
C ASN A 987 9.82 7.07 27.70
N GLY A 988 8.89 6.52 28.49
CA GLY A 988 8.49 5.12 28.49
C GLY A 988 7.79 4.67 27.21
N THR A 989 7.85 3.36 26.96
CA THR A 989 7.16 2.71 25.83
C THR A 989 5.90 2.01 26.31
N ALA A 990 4.77 2.28 25.65
CA ALA A 990 3.50 1.66 25.98
C ALA A 990 3.49 0.16 25.61
N THR A 991 3.38 -0.72 26.60
CA THR A 991 3.16 -2.17 26.39
C THR A 991 1.68 -2.50 26.24
N ASN A 992 0.79 -1.59 26.66
CA ASN A 992 -0.65 -1.62 26.44
C ASN A 992 -1.14 -0.20 26.09
N PRO A 993 -2.15 -0.04 25.21
CA PRO A 993 -2.68 1.29 24.89
C PRO A 993 -3.28 2.00 26.11
N GLY A 994 -2.78 3.20 26.42
CA GLY A 994 -3.31 4.09 27.45
C GLY A 994 -2.66 3.97 28.84
N THR A 995 -1.52 3.29 28.96
CA THR A 995 -0.90 3.03 30.28
C THR A 995 0.37 3.85 30.55
N THR A 996 1.34 3.95 29.62
CA THR A 996 2.66 4.59 29.84
C THR A 996 3.43 4.85 28.53
N GLY A 997 2.88 5.59 27.57
CA GLY A 997 3.64 6.07 26.41
C GLY A 997 4.50 7.29 26.72
N VAL A 998 5.27 7.77 25.73
CA VAL A 998 6.09 8.98 25.88
C VAL A 998 5.16 10.15 26.17
N GLN A 999 5.42 10.86 27.26
CA GLN A 999 4.62 11.99 27.74
C GLN A 999 5.45 13.27 27.75
N ARG A 1000 4.89 14.33 27.20
CA ARG A 1000 5.49 15.66 27.13
C ARG A 1000 4.51 16.71 27.63
N SER A 1001 4.98 17.61 28.47
CA SER A 1001 4.18 18.69 29.04
C SER A 1001 4.42 20.01 28.32
N PHE A 1002 3.39 20.85 28.17
CA PHE A 1002 3.45 22.16 27.54
C PHE A 1002 2.84 23.22 28.44
N LEU A 1003 3.49 24.40 28.55
CA LEU A 1003 3.03 25.52 29.37
C LEU A 1003 3.10 26.83 28.58
N ARG A 1004 2.11 27.72 28.78
CA ARG A 1004 2.11 29.08 28.23
C ARG A 1004 2.03 30.09 29.35
N VAL A 1005 2.86 31.13 29.27
CA VAL A 1005 3.04 32.13 30.32
C VAL A 1005 2.84 33.53 29.72
N SER A 1006 2.13 34.39 30.45
CA SER A 1006 1.93 35.80 30.11
C SER A 1006 2.71 36.66 31.09
N VAL A 1007 3.49 37.62 30.57
CA VAL A 1007 4.28 38.58 31.34
C VAL A 1007 3.81 39.98 31.02
N SER A 1008 3.57 40.78 32.05
CA SER A 1008 3.10 42.17 31.93
C SER A 1008 3.67 43.06 33.03
N GLY A 1009 3.82 44.36 32.78
CA GLY A 1009 4.29 45.33 33.78
C GLY A 1009 5.82 45.41 33.93
N VAL A 1010 6.58 44.78 33.03
CA VAL A 1010 8.04 44.94 32.92
C VAL A 1010 8.38 46.31 32.31
N GLY A 1011 7.67 46.73 31.25
CA GLY A 1011 7.88 48.04 30.60
C GLY A 1011 9.30 48.21 30.05
N ILE A 1012 9.96 49.32 30.40
CA ILE A 1012 11.35 49.61 29.96
C ILE A 1012 12.43 48.91 30.80
N LYS A 1013 12.04 48.21 31.87
CA LYS A 1013 12.96 47.54 32.79
C LYS A 1013 13.50 46.26 32.17
N HIS A 1014 14.69 45.84 32.57
CA HIS A 1014 15.29 44.60 32.10
C HIS A 1014 14.97 43.42 33.04
N VAL A 1015 14.51 42.30 32.49
CA VAL A 1015 14.32 41.05 33.25
C VAL A 1015 15.70 40.46 33.56
N THR A 1016 16.03 40.33 34.85
CA THR A 1016 17.29 39.74 35.32
C THR A 1016 17.12 38.34 35.90
N GLY A 1017 15.88 37.93 36.15
CA GLY A 1017 15.54 36.58 36.59
C GLY A 1017 14.09 36.24 36.28
N ALA A 1018 13.83 35.09 35.68
CA ALA A 1018 12.50 34.53 35.46
C ALA A 1018 12.52 33.04 35.79
N HIS A 1019 11.89 32.67 36.91
CA HIS A 1019 11.94 31.32 37.48
C HIS A 1019 10.57 30.68 37.46
N LEU A 1020 10.39 29.65 36.64
CA LEU A 1020 9.15 28.88 36.54
C LEU A 1020 9.16 27.76 37.57
N LYS A 1021 8.31 27.90 38.60
CA LYS A 1021 8.21 26.96 39.72
C LYS A 1021 7.06 25.98 39.51
N LEU A 1022 7.36 24.69 39.54
CA LEU A 1022 6.37 23.60 39.49
C LEU A 1022 6.50 22.75 40.77
N GLN A 1023 5.38 22.25 41.30
CA GLN A 1023 5.42 21.28 42.40
C GLN A 1023 5.23 19.86 41.86
N VAL A 1024 6.16 18.96 42.19
CA VAL A 1024 5.98 17.52 42.00
C VAL A 1024 4.78 17.08 42.82
N ALA A 1025 3.80 16.42 42.21
CA ALA A 1025 2.56 16.08 42.88
C ALA A 1025 2.80 15.29 44.18
N SER A 1026 2.03 15.58 45.23
CA SER A 1026 2.18 14.93 46.55
C SER A 1026 1.48 13.57 46.63
N VAL A 1027 1.33 12.88 45.48
CA VAL A 1027 0.75 11.52 45.40
C VAL A 1027 1.84 10.47 45.23
N THR A 1028 1.58 9.24 45.67
CA THR A 1028 2.55 8.13 45.62
C THR A 1028 3.08 7.94 44.20
N ASN A 1029 4.40 7.72 44.07
CA ASN A 1029 5.12 7.53 42.79
C ASN A 1029 5.14 8.74 41.83
N SER A 1030 5.06 9.98 42.35
CA SER A 1030 5.20 11.19 41.51
C SER A 1030 6.64 11.66 41.29
N GLY A 1031 7.58 11.15 42.09
CA GLY A 1031 9.00 11.47 41.98
C GLY A 1031 9.67 10.62 40.90
N SER A 1032 10.75 11.14 40.33
CA SER A 1032 11.51 10.51 39.25
C SER A 1032 13.01 10.71 39.46
N VAL A 1033 13.82 9.81 38.93
CA VAL A 1033 15.29 9.99 38.83
C VAL A 1033 15.71 11.12 37.87
N ALA A 1034 14.79 11.63 37.04
CA ALA A 1034 15.01 12.81 36.19
C ALA A 1034 13.73 13.66 36.06
N GLY A 1035 13.73 14.87 36.62
CA GLY A 1035 12.60 15.81 36.58
C GLY A 1035 12.32 16.45 35.21
N GLY A 1036 13.08 16.10 34.18
CA GLY A 1036 12.89 16.57 32.81
C GLY A 1036 13.67 17.84 32.45
N SER A 1037 13.66 18.16 31.16
CA SER A 1037 14.31 19.32 30.54
C SER A 1037 13.24 20.27 30.04
N ILE A 1038 13.34 21.55 30.40
CA ILE A 1038 12.44 22.59 29.89
C ILE A 1038 13.04 23.29 28.68
N HIS A 1039 12.23 23.49 27.66
CA HIS A 1039 12.60 24.13 26.40
C HIS A 1039 11.69 25.33 26.16
N ALA A 1040 12.23 26.44 25.65
CA ALA A 1040 11.37 27.43 25.00
C ALA A 1040 10.88 26.86 23.67
N ILE A 1041 9.61 27.10 23.32
CA ILE A 1041 9.06 26.71 22.03
C ILE A 1041 8.54 27.94 21.30
N THR A 1042 8.77 28.02 19.99
CA THR A 1042 8.40 29.20 19.20
C THR A 1042 6.88 29.30 18.99
N SER A 1043 6.19 28.15 18.94
CA SER A 1043 4.76 28.10 18.71
C SER A 1043 3.97 28.27 20.01
N CYS A 1044 3.31 29.43 20.15
CA CYS A 1044 2.36 29.72 21.23
C CYS A 1044 0.89 29.60 20.82
N SER A 1045 0.61 29.21 19.58
CA SER A 1045 -0.74 29.17 18.99
C SER A 1045 -1.54 27.92 19.38
N TRP A 1046 -0.96 26.99 20.13
CA TRP A 1046 -1.65 25.79 20.59
C TRP A 1046 -2.77 26.13 21.58
N SER A 1047 -3.83 25.31 21.53
CA SER A 1047 -4.95 25.40 22.45
C SER A 1047 -4.86 24.30 23.49
N GLU A 1048 -4.91 24.68 24.75
CA GLU A 1048 -4.91 23.77 25.90
C GLU A 1048 -6.01 22.71 25.80
N THR A 1049 -7.18 23.07 25.28
CA THR A 1049 -8.34 22.19 25.16
C THR A 1049 -8.41 21.40 23.84
N ALA A 1050 -7.42 21.55 22.94
CA ALA A 1050 -7.43 20.88 21.63
C ALA A 1050 -6.10 20.26 21.20
N VAL A 1051 -4.99 20.55 21.90
CA VAL A 1051 -3.68 19.98 21.59
C VAL A 1051 -3.63 18.50 21.96
N THR A 1052 -3.08 17.69 21.06
CA THR A 1052 -2.92 16.24 21.17
C THR A 1052 -1.49 15.88 20.78
N TRP A 1053 -1.06 14.63 20.92
CA TRP A 1053 0.28 14.23 20.48
C TRP A 1053 0.55 14.56 19.01
N ASN A 1054 -0.44 14.35 18.13
CA ASN A 1054 -0.31 14.62 16.70
C ASN A 1054 -0.31 16.10 16.35
N THR A 1055 -0.88 16.95 17.22
CA THR A 1055 -0.98 18.40 17.03
C THR A 1055 -0.09 19.19 17.98
N GLN A 1056 0.79 18.49 18.71
CA GLN A 1056 1.65 19.11 19.71
C GLN A 1056 2.59 20.12 19.05
N PRO A 1057 2.90 21.24 19.72
CA PRO A 1057 3.96 22.12 19.27
C PRO A 1057 5.26 21.34 19.11
N THR A 1058 6.00 21.66 18.06
CA THR A 1058 7.37 21.15 17.91
C THR A 1058 8.22 21.72 19.05
N ILE A 1059 9.01 20.87 19.69
CA ILE A 1059 10.01 21.29 20.68
C ILE A 1059 11.25 21.71 19.89
N ASP A 1060 11.33 22.98 19.53
CA ASP A 1060 12.31 23.54 18.59
C ASP A 1060 13.40 24.40 19.24
N GLY A 1061 13.19 24.84 20.48
CA GLY A 1061 14.21 25.56 21.25
C GLY A 1061 15.12 24.65 22.08
N PRO A 1062 16.33 25.13 22.43
CA PRO A 1062 17.25 24.40 23.29
C PRO A 1062 16.70 24.25 24.71
N ALA A 1063 17.18 23.24 25.43
CA ALA A 1063 16.88 23.09 26.85
C ALA A 1063 17.45 24.30 27.62
N LEU A 1064 16.58 25.04 28.30
CA LEU A 1064 16.95 26.17 29.15
C LEU A 1064 17.46 25.69 30.51
N ALA A 1065 16.86 24.61 31.03
CA ALA A 1065 17.25 23.97 32.28
C ALA A 1065 16.85 22.48 32.27
N THR A 1066 17.68 21.64 32.88
CA THR A 1066 17.42 20.20 33.06
C THR A 1066 17.53 19.85 34.52
N LEU A 1067 16.52 19.14 35.05
CA LEU A 1067 16.48 18.72 36.45
C LEU A 1067 16.92 17.27 36.60
N GLY A 1068 17.74 17.02 37.62
CA GLY A 1068 18.08 15.68 38.08
C GLY A 1068 16.93 15.02 38.85
N ALA A 1069 17.25 14.14 39.80
CA ALA A 1069 16.24 13.43 40.59
C ALA A 1069 15.34 14.38 41.40
N VAL A 1070 14.02 14.11 41.38
CA VAL A 1070 12.97 14.88 42.04
C VAL A 1070 12.09 13.98 42.89
N THR A 1071 11.57 14.50 44.00
CA THR A 1071 10.80 13.74 45.00
C THR A 1071 9.38 14.28 45.17
N ALA A 1072 8.43 13.43 45.55
CA ALA A 1072 7.03 13.83 45.71
C ALA A 1072 6.86 15.00 46.70
N GLY A 1073 6.09 16.02 46.31
CA GLY A 1073 5.86 17.24 47.08
C GLY A 1073 6.95 18.32 46.95
N GLN A 1074 8.09 18.02 46.30
CA GLN A 1074 9.17 18.98 46.06
C GLN A 1074 8.73 20.09 45.11
N ILE A 1075 9.06 21.35 45.43
CA ILE A 1075 8.95 22.47 44.48
C ILE A 1075 10.27 22.55 43.71
N VAL A 1076 10.17 22.40 42.39
CA VAL A 1076 11.30 22.53 41.47
C VAL A 1076 11.29 23.89 40.80
N ASP A 1077 12.47 24.37 40.42
CA ASP A 1077 12.68 25.69 39.85
C ASP A 1077 13.40 25.56 38.51
N PHE A 1078 12.71 25.95 37.44
CA PHE A 1078 13.28 26.05 36.11
C PHE A 1078 13.63 27.51 35.81
N ASP A 1079 14.92 27.79 35.63
CA ASP A 1079 15.37 29.10 35.20
C ASP A 1079 15.06 29.29 33.70
N VAL A 1080 14.09 30.14 33.40
CA VAL A 1080 13.65 30.48 32.05
C VAL A 1080 13.98 31.93 31.68
N THR A 1081 14.86 32.59 32.45
CA THR A 1081 15.29 33.98 32.24
C THR A 1081 15.69 34.29 30.79
N PRO A 1082 16.46 33.43 30.09
CA PRO A 1082 16.88 33.73 28.72
C PRO A 1082 15.73 33.82 27.71
N ALA A 1083 14.57 33.21 28.03
CA ALA A 1083 13.42 33.15 27.14
C ALA A 1083 12.41 34.28 27.37
N ILE A 1084 12.56 35.09 28.43
CA ILE A 1084 11.60 36.14 28.82
C ILE A 1084 12.33 37.50 28.87
N PRO A 1085 12.48 38.19 27.72
CA PRO A 1085 13.14 39.49 27.66
C PRO A 1085 12.28 40.66 28.16
N GLY A 1086 10.96 40.51 28.24
CA GLY A 1086 10.04 41.59 28.64
C GLY A 1086 8.55 41.20 28.61
N ASP A 1087 7.68 42.19 28.47
CA ASP A 1087 6.22 41.96 28.38
C ASP A 1087 5.85 41.16 27.12
N GLY A 1088 5.04 40.12 27.27
CA GLY A 1088 4.71 39.21 26.16
C GLY A 1088 4.14 37.87 26.60
N THR A 1089 3.85 37.02 25.61
CA THR A 1089 3.42 35.63 25.82
C THR A 1089 4.54 34.69 25.39
N TYR A 1090 4.88 33.73 26.25
CA TYR A 1090 5.99 32.78 26.08
C TYR A 1090 5.50 31.36 26.30
N CYS A 1091 6.06 30.39 25.56
CA CYS A 1091 5.64 29.00 25.63
C CYS A 1091 6.81 28.08 25.86
N PHE A 1092 6.55 27.03 26.62
CA PHE A 1092 7.54 26.07 27.07
C PHE A 1092 7.05 24.65 26.88
N ALA A 1093 7.99 23.74 26.65
CA ALA A 1093 7.75 22.30 26.67
C ALA A 1093 8.69 21.63 27.66
N ILE A 1094 8.25 20.56 28.31
CA ILE A 1094 9.06 19.73 29.19
C ILE A 1094 9.05 18.30 28.66
N ASP A 1095 10.23 17.77 28.36
CA ASP A 1095 10.45 16.37 27.99
C ASP A 1095 11.49 15.72 28.90
N THR A 1096 11.73 14.42 28.71
CA THR A 1096 12.76 13.69 29.44
C THR A 1096 13.29 12.55 28.58
N THR A 1097 14.47 12.06 28.91
CA THR A 1097 15.01 10.80 28.37
C THR A 1097 14.75 9.62 29.29
N SER A 1098 14.29 9.87 30.52
CA SER A 1098 14.00 8.84 31.53
C SER A 1098 12.66 8.17 31.31
N THR A 1099 12.59 6.85 31.49
CA THR A 1099 11.34 6.08 31.49
C THR A 1099 10.67 6.02 32.87
N ASP A 1100 11.20 6.77 33.85
CA ASP A 1100 10.64 6.92 35.19
C ASP A 1100 9.87 8.24 35.25
N SER A 1101 8.54 8.18 35.33
CA SER A 1101 7.67 9.34 35.08
C SER A 1101 7.78 10.41 36.17
N ALA A 1102 7.97 11.67 35.78
CA ALA A 1102 7.82 12.81 36.68
C ALA A 1102 6.41 13.40 36.55
N ILE A 1103 5.71 13.58 37.67
CA ILE A 1103 4.33 14.07 37.71
C ILE A 1103 4.28 15.43 38.43
N TYR A 1104 3.79 16.46 37.74
CA TYR A 1104 3.66 17.82 38.27
C TYR A 1104 2.19 18.22 38.42
N ASN A 1105 1.90 19.08 39.39
CA ASN A 1105 0.56 19.68 39.51
C ASN A 1105 0.29 20.62 38.34
N SER A 1106 -0.87 20.45 37.68
CA SER A 1106 -1.39 21.40 36.69
C SER A 1106 -2.05 22.62 37.36
N ARG A 1107 -2.42 23.62 36.57
CA ARG A 1107 -3.27 24.73 36.99
C ARG A 1107 -4.71 24.30 37.34
N GLU A 1108 -5.20 23.22 36.73
CA GLU A 1108 -6.53 22.63 36.92
C GLU A 1108 -6.62 21.82 38.22
N GLY A 1109 -5.47 21.55 38.85
CA GLY A 1109 -5.34 20.86 40.12
C GLY A 1109 -5.69 21.71 41.36
N THR A 1110 -5.86 21.02 42.49
CA THR A 1110 -6.10 21.62 43.82
C THR A 1110 -4.82 21.81 44.64
N GLY A 1111 -3.67 21.32 44.14
CA GLY A 1111 -2.34 21.49 44.75
C GLY A 1111 -1.68 22.83 44.43
N THR A 1112 -0.39 22.98 44.75
CA THR A 1112 0.37 24.19 44.41
C THR A 1112 0.52 24.28 42.89
N ARG A 1113 -0.06 25.34 42.31
CA ARG A 1113 -0.13 25.56 40.87
C ARG A 1113 1.20 26.06 40.30
N PRO A 1114 1.48 25.83 39.01
CA PRO A 1114 2.62 26.41 38.32
C PRO A 1114 2.64 27.95 38.44
N ALA A 1115 3.80 28.52 38.77
CA ALA A 1115 3.94 29.96 38.96
C ALA A 1115 5.26 30.49 38.37
N LEU A 1116 5.21 31.66 37.75
CA LEU A 1116 6.40 32.37 37.26
C LEU A 1116 6.79 33.48 38.23
N ALA A 1117 8.01 33.40 38.78
CA ALA A 1117 8.59 34.46 39.60
C ALA A 1117 9.52 35.34 38.76
N LEU A 1118 9.29 36.65 38.75
CA LEU A 1118 10.05 37.64 37.96
C LEU A 1118 10.91 38.54 38.86
N GLN A 1119 12.13 38.79 38.41
CA GLN A 1119 13.06 39.79 38.92
C GLN A 1119 13.43 40.73 37.78
N VAL A 1120 13.28 42.03 38.01
CA VAL A 1120 13.61 43.06 37.03
C VAL A 1120 14.48 44.13 37.67
N VAL A 1121 15.35 44.74 36.87
CA VAL A 1121 16.13 45.93 37.25
C VAL A 1121 15.80 47.09 36.31
N PRO A 1122 15.93 48.35 36.77
CA PRO A 1122 15.64 49.53 35.95
C PRO A 1122 16.38 49.56 34.61
#